data_AF-A0A3F2S450-F1
#
_entry.id   AF-A0A3F2S450-F1
#
_cell.length_a   1.000
_cell.length_b   1.000
_cell.length_c   1.000
_cell.angle_alpha   90.00
_cell.angle_beta   90.00
_cell.angle_gamma   90.00
#
_symmetry.space_group_name_H-M   'P 1'
#
loop_
_entity.id
_entity.type
_entity.pdbx_description
1 polymer ?
#
loop_
_entity_poly.entity_id
_entity_poly.type
_entity_poly.pdbx_seq_one_letter_code
_entity_poly.pdbx_strand_id
1 'polypeptide(L)'
;MLLIGKKPGDEELKCFLALSLTNTKFTVGSADKKYASCGPQLSVAPDTDLIFSANAVVRYIAASANQLQSEDLAVDEWIEWEANTLAPWLRVAKAGSKKSDELAQELLALLEAKEEARPKNSGELQFLFGSELTLADVVAGVTLRATFKLVKEQKEEAALLQTFRKYVTQLFAREGMTKGVATMKNAGKTAKKGGNSAAAAAPAAPAKAVVRSTFKLDDKLAQGLTYHNILEVVEQIFDAAIKAAYPGVNVAVEVTRTNVKNAKFGDYQCNSAMSIFTALKGTPNAARSPRDVATTIIAAMPETPVLDRLSVAGAGFINAFLTKTFSEARLQNVLVNGVQSAPQKKQNIVVDFSSPNIAKDMHVGHLRSTIIGDTMCRILEFQGHNVSRFNHVGDWGTQFGMLICHLTETYPTWETEMPNVTDLTKLYKAAKERFDADAEFHERSKAQVVLLQSGDEKSRKVWTTLCDISRREFQKVYNRLGVSLKEMGESFYNPIIPGVLDQLRAKGLMEESNGAEVVFTKVYKQPFLLIKSDGSYLYATTDIAALWYRLHELNADRVIYYTDYTQKDHFNLLFEVGRMSGIYDPTKQRADHVGFGTVNDESGKRFKTRSGEVVRLVELLDEAKARMKTQLVERIEAGQTSLPMDQVDAAAEKLGYGAVKYFDLRQSPTSNYIFSFDRMLSTNGDTAVYLMFAYARLSSIIRKSGVDMAALVAQQQKEGNVLKPEHPTEVALAIELLQLQDVIAFINKDLNSNRLCSYLYTISEKVQTFATACRVLGSEEQSSRLLLCDATVKVMKTCFSLLGIDPLDQI
;
A
#
# COMPACT_ATOMS: atom_id res chain seq x y z
N MET A 1 24.77 32.94 21.49
CA MET A 1 24.75 34.38 21.15
C MET A 1 23.47 34.70 20.37
N LEU A 2 22.72 35.76 20.71
CA LEU A 2 21.50 36.19 19.99
C LEU A 2 21.85 37.29 18.98
N LEU A 3 21.65 37.04 17.70
CA LEU A 3 21.87 38.02 16.63
C LEU A 3 20.62 38.88 16.41
N ILE A 4 20.81 40.21 16.45
CA ILE A 4 19.70 41.16 16.28
C ILE A 4 19.98 42.21 15.22
N GLY A 5 18.94 42.64 14.52
CA GLY A 5 19.01 43.71 13.54
C GLY A 5 19.29 45.08 14.16
N LYS A 6 19.64 46.06 13.31
CA LYS A 6 19.93 47.46 13.73
C LYS A 6 18.72 48.16 14.39
N LYS A 7 17.50 47.72 14.08
CA LYS A 7 16.25 48.19 14.69
C LYS A 7 15.45 46.94 15.09
N PRO A 8 15.64 46.42 16.32
CA PRO A 8 14.98 45.18 16.72
C PRO A 8 13.46 45.40 16.80
N GLY A 9 12.70 44.43 16.30
CA GLY A 9 11.24 44.44 16.20
C GLY A 9 10.58 43.53 17.23
N ASP A 10 9.28 43.28 17.03
CA ASP A 10 8.47 42.49 17.97
C ASP A 10 8.96 41.01 18.05
N GLU A 11 9.61 40.47 17.00
CA GLU A 11 10.21 39.13 17.00
C GLU A 11 11.47 39.03 17.88
N GLU A 12 12.38 40.00 17.82
CA GLU A 12 13.52 40.05 18.74
C GLU A 12 13.06 40.26 20.18
N LEU A 13 11.98 41.03 20.39
CA LEU A 13 11.42 41.28 21.72
C LEU A 13 10.97 39.97 22.38
N LYS A 14 10.30 39.09 21.62
CA LYS A 14 9.91 37.76 22.10
C LYS A 14 11.11 36.97 22.59
N CYS A 15 12.20 36.93 21.82
CA CYS A 15 13.42 36.23 22.20
C CYS A 15 14.04 36.82 23.48
N PHE A 16 14.18 38.14 23.56
CA PHE A 16 14.73 38.81 24.75
C PHE A 16 13.91 38.54 26.01
N LEU A 17 12.59 38.60 25.90
CA LEU A 17 11.69 38.35 27.03
C LEU A 17 11.76 36.88 27.46
N ALA A 18 11.75 35.94 26.52
CA ALA A 18 11.92 34.53 26.86
C ALA A 18 13.26 34.25 27.54
N LEU A 19 14.36 34.84 27.06
CA LEU A 19 15.68 34.74 27.71
C LEU A 19 15.64 35.28 29.15
N SER A 20 14.98 36.42 29.36
CA SER A 20 14.85 37.02 30.69
C SER A 20 13.98 36.19 31.63
N LEU A 21 12.84 35.69 31.17
CA LEU A 21 11.90 34.92 31.98
C LEU A 21 12.48 33.58 32.42
N THR A 22 13.22 32.95 31.52
CA THR A 22 13.85 31.65 31.79
C THR A 22 15.20 31.78 32.51
N ASN A 23 15.61 33.00 32.85
CA ASN A 23 16.94 33.31 33.39
C ASN A 23 18.10 32.73 32.56
N THR A 24 17.88 32.58 31.26
CA THR A 24 18.87 32.00 30.35
C THR A 24 19.94 33.05 30.05
N LYS A 25 21.20 32.72 30.35
CA LYS A 25 22.33 33.61 30.04
C LYS A 25 22.48 33.78 28.53
N PHE A 26 22.63 35.01 28.08
CA PHE A 26 22.81 35.31 26.65
C PHE A 26 23.79 36.45 26.41
N THR A 27 24.28 36.50 25.18
CA THR A 27 25.13 37.57 24.66
C THR A 27 24.48 38.12 23.40
N VAL A 28 24.52 39.44 23.19
CA VAL A 28 23.95 40.07 22.00
C VAL A 28 25.03 40.24 20.94
N GLY A 29 24.81 39.70 19.76
CA GLY A 29 25.69 39.85 18.60
C GLY A 29 25.09 40.74 17.51
N SER A 30 25.94 41.27 16.63
CA SER A 30 25.50 42.03 15.46
C SER A 30 25.04 41.10 14.34
N ALA A 31 23.87 41.38 13.73
CA ALA A 31 23.38 40.61 12.59
C ALA A 31 24.40 40.50 11.45
N ASP A 32 24.61 39.27 10.96
CA ASP A 32 25.36 38.99 9.75
C ASP A 32 24.47 39.30 8.53
N LYS A 33 25.01 40.08 7.58
CA LYS A 33 24.31 40.43 6.33
C LYS A 33 23.92 39.20 5.52
N LYS A 34 24.68 38.11 5.62
CA LYS A 34 24.41 36.84 4.92
C LYS A 34 23.07 36.22 5.32
N TYR A 35 22.59 36.48 6.53
CA TYR A 35 21.39 35.85 7.08
C TYR A 35 20.29 36.84 7.49
N ALA A 36 20.36 38.09 7.00
CA ALA A 36 19.42 39.15 7.35
C ALA A 36 17.94 38.84 7.01
N SER A 37 17.68 37.88 6.11
CA SER A 37 16.34 37.42 5.71
C SER A 37 15.70 36.40 6.66
N CYS A 38 16.45 35.83 7.62
CA CYS A 38 16.05 34.65 8.37
C CYS A 38 15.46 34.93 9.78
N GLY A 39 15.22 36.20 10.14
CA GLY A 39 14.70 36.58 11.46
C GLY A 39 15.74 36.47 12.59
N PRO A 40 15.33 36.55 13.87
CA PRO A 40 16.23 36.42 15.02
C PRO A 40 16.94 35.07 15.03
N GLN A 41 18.20 35.04 15.47
CA GLN A 41 19.02 33.81 15.48
C GLN A 41 19.71 33.62 16.82
N LEU A 42 19.63 32.40 17.34
CA LEU A 42 20.35 32.00 18.54
C LEU A 42 21.39 30.95 18.17
N SER A 43 22.67 31.28 18.38
CA SER A 43 23.76 30.29 18.31
C SER A 43 23.74 29.43 19.57
N VAL A 44 23.74 28.11 19.34
CA VAL A 44 23.69 27.06 20.35
C VAL A 44 25.01 26.28 20.32
N ALA A 45 25.69 26.19 21.48
CA ALA A 45 27.03 25.61 21.62
C ALA A 45 28.10 26.33 20.74
N PRO A 46 29.41 26.08 20.92
CA PRO A 46 30.40 27.07 20.53
C PRO A 46 30.44 27.50 19.06
N ASP A 47 30.06 26.70 18.04
CA ASP A 47 30.25 27.15 16.63
C ASP A 47 29.52 26.39 15.49
N THR A 48 28.39 25.71 15.66
CA THR A 48 27.83 24.92 14.52
C THR A 48 26.34 25.00 14.22
N ASP A 49 25.44 25.15 15.21
CA ASP A 49 24.00 25.22 14.92
C ASP A 49 23.38 26.57 15.30
N LEU A 50 22.74 27.19 14.31
CA LEU A 50 21.93 28.38 14.48
C LEU A 50 20.45 27.98 14.53
N ILE A 51 19.77 28.40 15.59
CA ILE A 51 18.31 28.31 15.66
C ILE A 51 17.74 29.60 15.12
N PHE A 52 16.88 29.47 14.11
CA PHE A 52 16.26 30.58 13.39
C PHE A 52 14.78 30.69 13.77
N SER A 53 14.22 31.90 13.70
CA SER A 53 12.86 32.29 14.10
C SER A 53 12.64 32.47 15.61
N ALA A 54 11.81 33.45 15.99
CA ALA A 54 11.60 33.76 17.39
C ALA A 54 10.98 32.58 18.16
N ASN A 55 10.03 31.85 17.56
CA ASN A 55 9.34 30.75 18.25
C ASN A 55 10.24 29.54 18.49
N ALA A 56 11.11 29.19 17.53
CA ALA A 56 12.08 28.11 17.74
C ALA A 56 13.12 28.50 18.80
N VAL A 57 13.56 29.76 18.79
CA VAL A 57 14.47 30.32 19.81
C VAL A 57 13.81 30.28 21.19
N VAL A 58 12.58 30.77 21.32
CA VAL A 58 11.80 30.76 22.57
C VAL A 58 11.64 29.33 23.13
N ARG A 59 11.28 28.36 22.27
CA ARG A 59 11.17 26.94 22.66
C ARG A 59 12.50 26.37 23.14
N TYR A 60 13.57 26.61 22.40
CA TYR A 60 14.89 26.12 22.76
C TYR A 60 15.34 26.67 24.11
N ILE A 61 15.13 27.96 24.35
CA ILE A 61 15.47 28.64 25.60
C ILE A 61 14.67 28.04 26.77
N ALA A 62 13.36 27.91 26.61
CA ALA A 62 12.49 27.42 27.67
C ALA A 62 12.73 25.93 27.98
N ALA A 63 12.98 25.11 26.95
CA ALA A 63 13.41 23.73 27.12
C ALA A 63 14.78 23.64 27.84
N SER A 64 15.75 24.46 27.44
CA SER A 64 17.11 24.44 28.03
C SER A 64 17.15 24.91 29.49
N ALA A 65 16.20 25.74 29.90
CA ALA A 65 16.07 26.21 31.29
C ALA A 65 15.20 25.29 32.18
N ASN A 66 14.74 24.13 31.66
CA ASN A 66 13.75 23.27 32.32
C ASN A 66 12.47 24.03 32.73
N GLN A 67 12.15 25.12 32.03
CA GLN A 67 10.94 25.92 32.24
C GLN A 67 9.80 25.49 31.31
N LEU A 68 9.96 24.38 30.58
CA LEU A 68 8.89 23.68 29.88
C LEU A 68 8.31 22.58 30.79
N GLN A 69 7.15 22.83 31.40
CA GLN A 69 6.33 21.91 32.19
C GLN A 69 5.20 21.29 31.34
N SER A 70 4.48 20.31 31.89
CA SER A 70 3.38 19.62 31.18
C SER A 70 2.19 20.52 30.79
N GLU A 71 2.15 21.76 31.28
CA GLU A 71 1.13 22.79 30.96
C GLU A 71 1.49 23.60 29.69
N ASP A 72 2.70 23.43 29.14
CA ASP A 72 3.18 24.16 27.96
C ASP A 72 2.58 23.69 26.62
N LEU A 73 1.59 22.80 26.65
CA LEU A 73 0.67 22.59 25.53
C LEU A 73 0.05 23.91 25.06
N ALA A 74 -0.21 24.84 26.00
CA ALA A 74 -0.69 26.16 25.66
C ALA A 74 0.29 26.89 24.73
N VAL A 75 1.60 26.87 25.01
CA VAL A 75 2.61 27.54 24.18
C VAL A 75 2.63 26.94 22.77
N ASP A 76 2.54 25.61 22.64
CA ASP A 76 2.51 24.95 21.32
C ASP A 76 1.23 25.25 20.53
N GLU A 77 0.07 25.27 21.20
CA GLU A 77 -1.20 25.69 20.61
C GLU A 77 -1.16 27.17 20.18
N TRP A 78 -0.56 28.05 20.99
CA TRP A 78 -0.39 29.47 20.68
C TRP A 78 0.58 29.68 19.52
N ILE A 79 1.65 28.89 19.42
CA ILE A 79 2.61 28.93 18.29
C ILE A 79 1.94 28.43 17.01
N GLU A 80 1.20 27.33 17.06
CA GLU A 80 0.49 26.80 15.90
C GLU A 80 -0.57 27.78 15.41
N TRP A 81 -1.34 28.36 16.33
CA TRP A 81 -2.30 29.41 16.02
C TRP A 81 -1.64 30.66 15.47
N GLU A 82 -0.53 31.11 16.05
CA GLU A 82 0.21 32.23 15.51
C GLU A 82 0.68 31.95 14.07
N ALA A 83 1.34 30.81 13.83
CA ALA A 83 1.97 30.49 12.56
C ALA A 83 0.96 30.29 11.43
N ASN A 84 -0.16 29.64 11.72
CA ASN A 84 -1.17 29.28 10.73
C ASN A 84 -2.32 30.29 10.63
N THR A 85 -2.55 31.11 11.66
CA THR A 85 -3.69 32.03 11.71
C THR A 85 -3.24 33.50 11.72
N LEU A 86 -2.43 33.93 12.68
CA LEU A 86 -2.07 35.36 12.82
C LEU A 86 -0.99 35.82 11.83
N ALA A 87 0.01 35.00 11.53
CA ALA A 87 1.15 35.38 10.71
C ALA A 87 0.81 35.60 9.21
N PRO A 88 -0.02 34.76 8.55
CA PRO A 88 -0.52 35.04 7.21
C PRO A 88 -1.33 36.35 7.15
N TRP A 89 -2.10 36.60 8.21
CA TRP A 89 -2.93 37.79 8.39
C TRP A 89 -2.13 39.08 8.53
N LEU A 90 -1.06 39.08 9.33
CA LEU A 90 -0.14 40.20 9.47
C LEU A 90 0.54 40.57 8.13
N ARG A 91 0.76 39.58 7.25
CA ARG A 91 1.29 39.83 5.88
C ARG A 91 0.27 40.53 5.01
N VAL A 92 -1.00 40.13 5.07
CA VAL A 92 -2.11 40.78 4.33
C VAL A 92 -2.34 42.21 4.84
N ALA A 93 -2.34 42.42 6.16
CA ALA A 93 -2.51 43.75 6.77
C ALA A 93 -1.37 44.73 6.40
N LYS A 94 -0.12 44.25 6.37
CA LYS A 94 1.05 45.06 5.96
C LYS A 94 1.05 45.46 4.48
N ALA A 95 0.29 44.76 3.62
CA ALA A 95 0.17 45.07 2.20
C ALA A 95 -0.74 46.29 1.89
N GLY A 96 -1.36 46.91 2.91
CA GLY A 96 -1.94 48.25 2.82
C GLY A 96 -3.25 48.38 2.03
N SER A 97 -4.16 47.40 2.11
CA SER A 97 -5.47 47.48 1.44
C SER A 97 -6.52 48.28 2.25
N LYS A 98 -7.53 48.85 1.57
CA LYS A 98 -8.62 49.73 2.10
C LYS A 98 -9.57 49.08 3.13
N LYS A 99 -9.25 47.89 3.66
CA LYS A 99 -10.15 46.99 4.39
C LYS A 99 -9.98 47.04 5.92
N SER A 100 -9.80 48.22 6.54
CA SER A 100 -9.57 48.27 8.00
C SER A 100 -10.71 47.67 8.83
N ASP A 101 -11.93 47.75 8.32
CA ASP A 101 -13.13 47.32 9.03
C ASP A 101 -13.36 45.81 8.84
N GLU A 102 -13.09 45.28 7.64
CA GLU A 102 -13.08 43.84 7.39
C GLU A 102 -11.96 43.15 8.18
N LEU A 103 -10.78 43.76 8.29
CA LEU A 103 -9.67 43.23 9.09
C LEU A 103 -10.03 43.13 10.60
N ALA A 104 -10.83 44.07 11.10
CA ALA A 104 -11.31 44.04 12.49
C ALA A 104 -12.40 42.97 12.69
N GLN A 105 -13.31 42.80 11.72
CA GLN A 105 -14.37 41.79 11.76
C GLN A 105 -13.84 40.36 11.65
N GLU A 106 -12.85 40.13 10.78
CA GLU A 106 -12.24 38.80 10.63
C GLU A 106 -11.36 38.45 11.84
N LEU A 107 -10.66 39.43 12.44
CA LEU A 107 -9.96 39.23 13.72
C LEU A 107 -10.95 38.91 14.85
N LEU A 108 -12.09 39.60 14.91
CA LEU A 108 -13.15 39.33 15.87
C LEU A 108 -13.69 37.89 15.74
N ALA A 109 -14.06 37.47 14.53
CA ALA A 109 -14.57 36.12 14.27
C ALA A 109 -13.56 35.01 14.66
N LEU A 110 -12.26 35.26 14.47
CA LEU A 110 -11.20 34.33 14.87
C LEU A 110 -11.05 34.24 16.38
N LEU A 111 -11.14 35.36 17.09
CA LEU A 111 -11.08 35.39 18.55
C LEU A 111 -12.31 34.69 19.16
N GLU A 112 -13.49 34.89 18.57
CA GLU A 112 -14.73 34.19 18.94
C GLU A 112 -14.64 32.68 18.70
N ALA A 113 -14.12 32.24 17.55
CA ALA A 113 -13.94 30.82 17.26
C ALA A 113 -12.95 30.14 18.24
N LYS A 114 -11.91 30.86 18.67
CA LYS A 114 -10.98 30.38 19.71
C LYS A 114 -11.61 30.35 21.09
N GLU A 115 -12.48 31.29 21.40
CA GLU A 115 -13.27 31.29 22.62
C GLU A 115 -14.24 30.10 22.64
N GLU A 116 -14.91 29.81 21.53
CA GLU A 116 -15.88 28.71 21.40
C GLU A 116 -15.22 27.32 21.45
N ALA A 117 -14.00 27.17 20.94
CA ALA A 117 -13.23 25.93 20.97
C ALA A 117 -12.72 25.56 22.39
N ARG A 118 -12.95 26.39 23.40
CA ARG A 118 -12.45 26.19 24.78
C ARG A 118 -13.43 25.34 25.61
N PRO A 119 -12.96 24.46 26.52
CA PRO A 119 -13.85 23.69 27.40
C PRO A 119 -14.71 24.60 28.30
N LYS A 120 -16.04 24.44 28.25
CA LYS A 120 -17.07 25.36 28.79
C LYS A 120 -17.12 25.57 30.32
N ASN A 121 -16.13 25.15 31.10
CA ASN A 121 -16.22 25.13 32.57
C ASN A 121 -15.29 26.11 33.34
N SER A 122 -14.72 27.16 32.72
CA SER A 122 -13.88 28.14 33.46
C SER A 122 -14.49 29.53 33.70
N GLY A 123 -15.73 29.79 33.28
CA GLY A 123 -16.57 30.91 33.77
C GLY A 123 -16.14 32.35 33.46
N GLU A 124 -14.87 32.64 33.16
CA GLU A 124 -14.38 33.96 32.74
C GLU A 124 -13.22 33.81 31.75
N LEU A 125 -13.10 34.77 30.83
CA LEU A 125 -12.03 34.90 29.83
C LEU A 125 -10.70 35.27 30.51
N GLN A 126 -10.16 34.36 31.31
CA GLN A 126 -8.85 34.55 31.92
C GLN A 126 -7.79 33.99 30.97
N PHE A 127 -7.19 34.88 30.18
CA PHE A 127 -5.75 34.76 29.91
C PHE A 127 -5.08 34.70 31.28
N LEU A 128 -4.30 33.64 31.55
CA LEU A 128 -3.70 33.33 32.84
C LEU A 128 -3.35 34.59 33.66
N PHE A 129 -4.14 34.92 34.67
CA PHE A 129 -3.80 35.97 35.63
C PHE A 129 -3.31 35.34 36.93
N GLY A 130 -2.01 35.06 36.95
CA GLY A 130 -1.17 35.27 38.13
C GLY A 130 -0.42 36.61 38.01
N SER A 131 0.29 37.02 39.05
CA SER A 131 1.18 38.20 39.02
C SER A 131 2.42 38.04 38.14
N GLU A 132 2.69 36.81 37.67
CA GLU A 132 3.90 36.45 36.95
C GLU A 132 3.67 36.39 35.43
N LEU A 133 4.71 36.72 34.67
CA LEU A 133 4.70 36.72 33.21
C LEU A 133 5.08 35.32 32.69
N THR A 134 4.20 34.68 31.93
CA THR A 134 4.42 33.31 31.38
C THR A 134 4.99 33.35 29.96
N LEU A 135 5.50 32.20 29.47
CA LEU A 135 6.00 32.09 28.10
C LEU A 135 4.89 32.20 27.05
N ALA A 136 3.69 31.68 27.35
CA ALA A 136 2.51 31.83 26.51
C ALA A 136 2.11 33.31 26.38
N ASP A 137 2.20 34.09 27.46
CA ASP A 137 1.96 35.53 27.42
C ASP A 137 2.95 36.26 26.51
N VAL A 138 4.23 35.83 26.50
CA VAL A 138 5.24 36.40 25.59
C VAL A 138 4.94 36.07 24.13
N VAL A 139 4.61 34.82 23.81
CA VAL A 139 4.32 34.39 22.44
C VAL A 139 3.04 35.07 21.92
N ALA A 140 1.92 34.90 22.62
CA ALA A 140 0.63 35.41 22.16
C ALA A 140 0.53 36.93 22.30
N GLY A 141 0.98 37.49 23.43
CA GLY A 141 0.81 38.91 23.73
C GLY A 141 1.63 39.84 22.84
N VAL A 142 2.88 39.46 22.50
CA VAL A 142 3.72 40.26 21.60
C VAL A 142 3.16 40.25 20.18
N THR A 143 2.66 39.11 19.71
CA THR A 143 2.04 38.99 18.38
C THR A 143 0.73 39.74 18.31
N LEU A 144 -0.15 39.60 19.31
CA LEU A 144 -1.40 40.35 19.39
C LEU A 144 -1.16 41.87 19.40
N ARG A 145 -0.12 42.34 20.10
CA ARG A 145 0.26 43.76 20.04
C ARG A 145 0.67 44.19 18.62
N ALA A 146 1.46 43.38 17.92
CA ALA A 146 1.87 43.67 16.54
C ALA A 146 0.65 43.75 15.60
N THR A 147 -0.30 42.83 15.77
CA THR A 147 -1.56 42.80 15.01
C THR A 147 -2.44 44.01 15.35
N PHE A 148 -2.65 44.32 16.63
CA PHE A 148 -3.47 45.46 17.06
C PHE A 148 -2.88 46.83 16.72
N LYS A 149 -1.55 46.97 16.56
CA LYS A 149 -0.95 48.20 16.02
C LYS A 149 -1.46 48.51 14.60
N LEU A 150 -1.89 47.49 13.84
CA LEU A 150 -2.37 47.63 12.47
C LEU A 150 -3.91 47.78 12.39
N VAL A 151 -4.64 47.45 13.46
CA VAL A 151 -6.10 47.60 13.57
C VAL A 151 -6.43 48.89 14.32
N LYS A 152 -7.07 49.85 13.65
CA LYS A 152 -7.48 51.12 14.29
C LYS A 152 -8.57 50.88 15.32
N GLU A 153 -8.50 51.59 16.44
CA GLU A 153 -9.54 51.58 17.48
C GLU A 153 -10.78 52.32 16.96
N GLN A 154 -11.96 51.69 17.08
CA GLN A 154 -13.23 52.22 16.60
C GLN A 154 -14.19 52.43 17.77
N LYS A 155 -15.11 53.39 17.64
CA LYS A 155 -16.05 53.75 18.73
C LYS A 155 -17.05 52.65 19.10
N GLU A 156 -17.34 51.73 18.17
CA GLU A 156 -18.25 50.58 18.35
C GLU A 156 -17.46 49.25 18.31
N GLU A 157 -16.25 49.22 18.87
CA GLU A 157 -15.45 47.99 18.93
C GLU A 157 -16.14 46.93 19.81
N ALA A 158 -16.19 45.68 19.33
CA ALA A 158 -16.81 44.57 20.05
C ALA A 158 -16.17 44.36 21.43
N ALA A 159 -16.97 43.97 22.42
CA ALA A 159 -16.54 43.77 23.81
C ALA A 159 -15.35 42.78 23.93
N LEU A 160 -15.30 41.78 23.04
CA LEU A 160 -14.19 40.84 22.96
C LEU A 160 -12.89 41.56 22.58
N LEU A 161 -12.87 42.33 21.50
CA LEU A 161 -11.68 43.08 21.07
C LEU A 161 -11.21 44.09 22.14
N GLN A 162 -12.13 44.78 22.81
CA GLN A 162 -11.80 45.67 23.93
C GLN A 162 -11.13 44.90 25.09
N THR A 163 -11.63 43.71 25.42
CA THR A 163 -11.05 42.83 26.45
C THR A 163 -9.62 42.42 26.08
N PHE A 164 -9.39 42.03 24.83
CA PHE A 164 -8.08 41.65 24.33
C PHE A 164 -7.09 42.84 24.25
N ARG A 165 -7.55 44.04 23.85
CA ARG A 165 -6.72 45.27 23.89
C ARG A 165 -6.33 45.64 25.31
N LYS A 166 -7.26 45.53 26.26
CA LYS A 166 -7.02 45.73 27.69
C LYS A 166 -5.99 44.71 28.21
N TYR A 167 -6.12 43.44 27.84
CA TYR A 167 -5.15 42.40 28.15
C TYR A 167 -3.74 42.76 27.62
N VAL A 168 -3.60 43.09 26.34
CA VAL A 168 -2.31 43.49 25.76
C VAL A 168 -1.75 44.72 26.47
N THR A 169 -2.60 45.69 26.81
CA THR A 169 -2.18 46.90 27.52
C THR A 169 -1.64 46.58 28.92
N GLN A 170 -2.37 45.76 29.68
CA GLN A 170 -1.97 45.32 31.02
C GLN A 170 -0.70 44.47 30.98
N LEU A 171 -0.60 43.56 30.01
CA LEU A 171 0.58 42.73 29.80
C LEU A 171 1.82 43.60 29.59
N PHE A 172 1.76 44.57 28.68
CA PHE A 172 2.90 45.44 28.37
C PHE A 172 3.20 46.49 29.45
N ALA A 173 2.31 46.67 30.43
CA ALA A 173 2.59 47.45 31.64
C ALA A 173 3.37 46.65 32.70
N ARG A 174 3.45 45.32 32.59
CA ARG A 174 4.24 44.49 33.52
C ARG A 174 5.72 44.86 33.46
N GLU A 175 6.40 44.75 34.60
CA GLU A 175 7.80 45.15 34.76
C GLU A 175 8.72 44.40 33.78
N GLY A 176 8.51 43.09 33.61
CA GLY A 176 9.27 42.25 32.67
C GLY A 176 9.16 42.71 31.21
N MET A 177 7.94 43.07 30.77
CA MET A 177 7.71 43.58 29.41
C MET A 177 8.35 44.96 29.21
N THR A 178 8.24 45.85 30.20
CA THR A 178 8.85 47.18 30.16
C THR A 178 10.37 47.11 30.12
N LYS A 179 10.98 46.26 30.96
CA LYS A 179 12.43 45.99 30.96
C LYS A 179 12.91 45.41 29.63
N GLY A 180 12.18 44.45 29.06
CA GLY A 180 12.52 43.87 27.74
C GLY A 180 12.50 44.91 26.62
N VAL A 181 11.47 45.77 26.57
CA VAL A 181 11.37 46.84 25.56
C VAL A 181 12.50 47.88 25.71
N ALA A 182 12.86 48.25 26.95
CA ALA A 182 13.97 49.14 27.22
C ALA A 182 15.32 48.51 26.83
N THR A 183 15.49 47.22 27.14
CA THR A 183 16.68 46.43 26.78
C THR A 183 16.87 46.35 25.28
N MET A 184 15.80 46.11 24.50
CA MET A 184 15.87 46.14 23.03
C MET A 184 16.31 47.49 22.46
N LYS A 185 15.78 48.60 23.00
CA LYS A 185 16.18 49.95 22.58
C LYS A 185 17.68 50.19 22.85
N ASN A 186 18.23 49.60 23.90
CA ASN A 186 19.65 49.70 24.25
C ASN A 186 20.52 48.71 23.45
N ALA A 187 20.02 47.50 23.18
CA ALA A 187 20.68 46.47 22.37
C ALA A 187 20.87 46.94 20.91
N GLY A 188 19.87 47.61 20.34
CA GLY A 188 20.00 48.26 19.02
C GLY A 188 21.02 49.40 18.99
N LYS A 189 21.29 50.06 20.13
CA LYS A 189 22.35 51.07 20.27
C LYS A 189 23.74 50.47 20.42
N THR A 190 23.88 49.30 21.07
CA THR A 190 25.15 48.58 21.28
C THR A 190 25.57 47.75 20.07
N ALA A 191 24.63 47.16 19.32
CA ALA A 191 24.90 46.54 18.01
C ALA A 191 25.46 47.55 16.98
N LYS A 192 25.23 48.85 17.19
CA LYS A 192 25.87 49.94 16.43
C LYS A 192 27.36 50.14 16.76
N LYS A 193 27.87 49.55 17.85
CA LYS A 193 29.24 49.74 18.37
C LYS A 193 30.12 48.46 18.40
N GLY A 194 29.60 47.27 18.08
CA GLY A 194 30.38 46.06 17.74
C GLY A 194 31.36 45.52 18.79
N GLY A 195 30.90 44.85 19.86
CA GLY A 195 31.80 44.18 20.83
C GLY A 195 31.19 42.95 21.54
N ASN A 196 31.99 41.88 21.65
CA ASN A 196 31.70 40.56 22.24
C ASN A 196 31.95 40.48 23.75
N SER A 197 31.15 39.72 24.52
CA SER A 197 31.56 39.09 25.80
C SER A 197 30.58 38.01 26.29
N ALA A 198 31.08 36.85 26.75
CA ALA A 198 30.34 35.68 27.26
C ALA A 198 30.68 35.33 28.72
N ALA A 199 29.74 34.72 29.48
CA ALA A 199 30.03 34.04 30.77
C ALA A 199 28.95 33.00 31.20
N ALA A 200 29.40 31.86 31.75
CA ALA A 200 28.72 30.57 31.97
C ALA A 200 28.09 30.33 33.38
N ALA A 201 27.35 29.23 33.59
CA ALA A 201 27.00 28.60 34.90
C ALA A 201 26.63 27.09 34.78
N ALA A 202 26.69 26.34 35.89
CA ALA A 202 26.57 24.86 36.07
C ALA A 202 25.30 24.44 36.91
N PRO A 203 24.91 23.14 37.08
CA PRO A 203 23.52 22.61 36.88
C PRO A 203 22.79 21.90 38.08
N ALA A 204 21.57 21.37 37.86
CA ALA A 204 20.69 20.60 38.81
C ALA A 204 20.04 19.30 38.19
N ALA A 205 19.48 18.37 39.00
CA ALA A 205 19.06 16.96 38.67
C ALA A 205 17.62 16.53 39.16
N PRO A 206 17.05 15.29 38.97
CA PRO A 206 16.16 14.84 37.85
C PRO A 206 14.82 14.07 38.23
N ALA A 207 13.99 13.72 37.22
CA ALA A 207 12.70 12.94 37.29
C ALA A 207 12.85 11.42 36.97
N LYS A 208 11.90 10.55 37.40
CA LYS A 208 11.92 9.07 37.20
C LYS A 208 12.03 8.71 35.71
N ALA A 209 13.14 8.07 35.33
CA ALA A 209 13.49 7.77 33.95
C ALA A 209 12.61 6.65 33.36
N VAL A 210 11.95 6.92 32.22
CA VAL A 210 11.44 5.87 31.33
C VAL A 210 12.65 5.08 30.83
N VAL A 211 12.69 3.78 31.14
CA VAL A 211 13.79 2.92 30.72
C VAL A 211 13.60 2.59 29.25
N ARG A 212 14.58 2.96 28.41
CA ARG A 212 14.59 2.58 26.99
C ARG A 212 14.61 1.07 26.83
N SER A 213 13.91 0.58 25.81
CA SER A 213 13.98 -0.82 25.43
C SER A 213 15.41 -1.21 25.06
N THR A 214 15.87 -2.36 25.54
CA THR A 214 17.19 -2.94 25.19
C THR A 214 17.13 -3.83 23.94
N PHE A 215 15.97 -3.89 23.28
CA PHE A 215 15.79 -4.66 22.06
C PHE A 215 16.79 -4.24 20.98
N LYS A 216 17.38 -5.22 20.32
CA LYS A 216 18.27 -5.02 19.18
C LYS A 216 17.82 -5.92 18.04
N LEU A 217 17.77 -5.34 16.85
CA LEU A 217 17.61 -6.09 15.61
C LEU A 217 18.90 -6.85 15.31
N ASP A 218 18.78 -7.92 14.51
CA ASP A 218 19.93 -8.55 13.88
C ASP A 218 20.76 -7.50 13.11
N ASP A 219 22.08 -7.57 13.19
CA ASP A 219 22.98 -6.54 12.66
C ASP A 219 22.82 -6.35 11.14
N LYS A 220 22.65 -7.44 10.38
CA LYS A 220 22.45 -7.35 8.92
C LYS A 220 21.10 -6.73 8.59
N LEU A 221 20.07 -7.05 9.37
CA LEU A 221 18.76 -6.45 9.25
C LEU A 221 18.81 -4.95 9.53
N ALA A 222 19.41 -4.56 10.65
CA ALA A 222 19.55 -3.17 11.09
C ALA A 222 20.37 -2.32 10.10
N GLN A 223 21.37 -2.90 9.46
CA GLN A 223 22.20 -2.24 8.44
C GLN A 223 21.55 -2.18 7.05
N GLY A 224 20.34 -2.71 6.88
CA GLY A 224 19.66 -2.69 5.57
C GLY A 224 20.22 -3.70 4.57
N LEU A 225 20.93 -4.74 5.01
CA LEU A 225 21.58 -5.73 4.14
C LEU A 225 20.73 -6.98 3.84
N THR A 226 19.48 -6.99 4.29
CA THR A 226 18.55 -8.13 4.08
C THR A 226 17.41 -7.74 3.13
N TYR A 227 16.40 -8.60 2.97
CA TYR A 227 15.19 -8.34 2.17
C TYR A 227 13.91 -8.35 3.00
N HIS A 228 13.99 -8.34 4.34
CA HIS A 228 12.80 -8.31 5.19
C HIS A 228 11.92 -7.10 4.86
N ASN A 229 10.60 -7.34 4.95
CA ASN A 229 9.55 -6.33 4.93
C ASN A 229 9.85 -5.24 5.96
N ILE A 230 9.90 -3.98 5.54
CA ILE A 230 10.27 -2.87 6.41
C ILE A 230 9.14 -2.56 7.40
N LEU A 231 7.87 -2.75 7.00
CA LEU A 231 6.73 -2.63 7.90
C LEU A 231 6.90 -3.52 9.14
N GLU A 232 7.23 -4.80 8.95
CA GLU A 232 7.44 -5.74 10.06
C GLU A 232 8.65 -5.37 10.93
N VAL A 233 9.71 -4.82 10.33
CA VAL A 233 10.88 -4.32 11.08
C VAL A 233 10.47 -3.15 11.98
N VAL A 234 9.69 -2.21 11.43
CA VAL A 234 9.18 -1.05 12.17
C VAL A 234 8.19 -1.50 13.26
N GLU A 235 7.33 -2.48 12.97
CA GLU A 235 6.41 -3.09 13.95
C GLU A 235 7.18 -3.73 15.12
N GLN A 236 8.25 -4.48 14.87
CA GLN A 236 9.08 -5.08 15.94
C GLN A 236 9.74 -4.02 16.82
N ILE A 237 10.23 -2.94 16.22
CA ILE A 237 10.80 -1.81 16.97
C ILE A 237 9.74 -1.16 17.86
N PHE A 238 8.54 -0.89 17.32
CA PHE A 238 7.44 -0.31 18.10
C PHE A 238 6.91 -1.27 19.16
N ASP A 239 6.79 -2.56 18.87
CA ASP A 239 6.40 -3.60 19.84
C ASP A 239 7.36 -3.63 21.04
N ALA A 240 8.67 -3.60 20.77
CA ALA A 240 9.68 -3.55 21.82
C ALA A 240 9.60 -2.27 22.67
N ALA A 241 9.30 -1.12 22.04
CA ALA A 241 9.11 0.15 22.74
C ALA A 241 7.82 0.14 23.59
N ILE A 242 6.73 -0.40 23.04
CA ILE A 242 5.44 -0.53 23.73
C ILE A 242 5.57 -1.44 24.94
N LYS A 243 6.22 -2.60 24.80
CA LYS A 243 6.46 -3.53 25.92
C LYS A 243 7.32 -2.93 27.03
N ALA A 244 8.28 -2.07 26.67
CA ALA A 244 9.10 -1.35 27.64
C ALA A 244 8.32 -0.22 28.34
N ALA A 245 7.52 0.54 27.58
CA ALA A 245 6.69 1.64 28.09
C ALA A 245 5.52 1.15 28.96
N TYR A 246 4.88 0.04 28.55
CA TYR A 246 3.65 -0.49 29.14
C TYR A 246 3.73 -2.01 29.34
N PRO A 247 4.53 -2.51 30.30
CA PRO A 247 4.63 -3.93 30.59
C PRO A 247 3.27 -4.55 30.93
N GLY A 248 2.93 -5.67 30.29
CA GLY A 248 1.67 -6.40 30.53
C GLY A 248 0.47 -5.93 29.71
N VAL A 249 0.59 -4.85 28.92
CA VAL A 249 -0.44 -4.48 27.94
C VAL A 249 -0.31 -5.37 26.71
N ASN A 250 -1.36 -6.10 26.37
CA ASN A 250 -1.42 -6.95 25.19
C ASN A 250 -2.35 -6.32 24.14
N VAL A 251 -1.80 -5.42 23.34
CA VAL A 251 -2.50 -4.76 22.22
C VAL A 251 -1.70 -5.03 20.95
N ALA A 252 -2.40 -5.35 19.86
CA ALA A 252 -1.75 -5.53 18.57
C ALA A 252 -1.06 -4.23 18.13
N VAL A 253 0.19 -4.33 17.71
CA VAL A 253 0.91 -3.19 17.15
C VAL A 253 0.36 -2.92 15.75
N GLU A 254 -0.09 -1.69 15.54
CA GLU A 254 -0.66 -1.24 14.27
C GLU A 254 0.28 -0.21 13.64
N VAL A 255 1.11 -0.67 12.69
CA VAL A 255 1.89 0.21 11.83
C VAL A 255 1.28 0.20 10.43
N THR A 256 1.28 1.35 9.78
CA THR A 256 0.81 1.50 8.41
C THR A 256 1.86 2.20 7.57
N ARG A 257 1.93 1.83 6.29
CA ARG A 257 2.68 2.60 5.29
C ARG A 257 1.98 3.91 5.01
N THR A 258 2.73 4.99 4.99
CA THR A 258 2.18 6.29 4.61
C THR A 258 2.02 6.37 3.09
N ASN A 259 0.83 6.72 2.61
CA ASN A 259 0.59 6.89 1.18
C ASN A 259 1.13 8.23 0.65
N VAL A 260 1.12 8.40 -0.68
CA VAL A 260 1.63 9.62 -1.37
C VAL A 260 0.99 10.91 -0.83
N LYS A 261 -0.31 10.91 -0.57
CA LYS A 261 -1.06 12.09 -0.07
C LYS A 261 -0.63 12.50 1.34
N ASN A 262 -0.07 11.55 2.09
CA ASN A 262 0.28 11.69 3.49
C ASN A 262 1.79 11.74 3.73
N ALA A 263 2.64 11.82 2.70
CA ALA A 263 4.10 11.76 2.82
C ALA A 263 4.73 12.73 3.85
N LYS A 264 4.04 13.83 4.18
CA LYS A 264 4.42 14.74 5.29
C LYS A 264 4.40 14.08 6.69
N PHE A 265 3.73 12.96 6.84
CA PHE A 265 3.54 12.20 8.09
C PHE A 265 4.50 11.03 8.24
N GLY A 266 5.64 11.02 7.53
CA GLY A 266 6.64 9.96 7.62
C GLY A 266 6.50 8.87 6.57
N ASP A 267 7.43 7.93 6.59
CA ASP A 267 7.41 6.76 5.71
C ASP A 267 6.46 5.69 6.25
N TYR A 268 6.37 5.62 7.59
CA TYR A 268 5.47 4.75 8.34
C TYR A 268 4.76 5.54 9.45
N GLN A 269 3.61 5.05 9.89
CA GLN A 269 2.86 5.62 11.00
C GLN A 269 2.39 4.50 11.94
N CYS A 270 2.71 4.62 13.23
CA CYS A 270 2.21 3.76 14.29
C CYS A 270 0.95 4.37 14.92
N ASN A 271 -0.13 3.58 14.92
CA ASN A 271 -1.48 3.97 15.35
C ASN A 271 -1.86 3.36 16.71
N SER A 272 -0.97 2.56 17.31
CA SER A 272 -1.24 1.76 18.52
C SER A 272 -1.60 2.57 19.77
N ALA A 273 -1.24 3.86 19.83
CA ALA A 273 -1.38 4.67 21.04
C ALA A 273 -2.85 4.80 21.50
N MET A 274 -3.80 4.88 20.56
CA MET A 274 -5.24 4.99 20.86
C MET A 274 -5.78 3.71 21.49
N SER A 275 -5.39 2.55 20.95
CA SER A 275 -5.81 1.24 21.45
C SER A 275 -5.20 0.96 22.83
N ILE A 276 -3.93 1.33 23.04
CA ILE A 276 -3.25 1.22 24.34
C ILE A 276 -3.89 2.14 25.38
N PHE A 277 -4.16 3.41 25.03
CA PHE A 277 -4.87 4.34 25.91
C PHE A 277 -6.22 3.79 26.36
N THR A 278 -6.98 3.22 25.42
CA THR A 278 -8.28 2.60 25.69
C THR A 278 -8.15 1.40 26.62
N ALA A 279 -7.15 0.56 26.41
CA ALA A 279 -6.88 -0.62 27.25
C ALA A 279 -6.43 -0.27 28.67
N LEU A 280 -5.73 0.85 28.84
CA LEU A 280 -5.22 1.31 30.15
C LEU A 280 -6.24 2.16 30.93
N LYS A 281 -7.36 2.54 30.32
CA LYS A 281 -8.37 3.40 30.93
C LYS A 281 -8.91 2.77 32.22
N GLY A 282 -8.80 3.49 33.33
CA GLY A 282 -9.25 3.03 34.65
C GLY A 282 -8.23 2.17 35.41
N THR A 283 -7.02 1.96 34.88
CA THR A 283 -5.91 1.31 35.60
C THR A 283 -5.05 2.33 36.36
N PRO A 284 -4.26 1.93 37.37
CA PRO A 284 -3.31 2.82 38.06
C PRO A 284 -2.23 3.43 37.14
N ASN A 285 -2.01 2.81 35.97
CA ASN A 285 -1.05 3.25 34.95
C ASN A 285 -1.74 3.99 33.78
N ALA A 286 -2.98 4.47 33.96
CA ALA A 286 -3.70 5.20 32.93
C ALA A 286 -2.95 6.48 32.53
N ALA A 287 -2.52 6.53 31.27
CA ALA A 287 -2.02 7.77 30.67
C ALA A 287 -3.14 8.82 30.60
N ARG A 288 -2.78 10.12 30.59
CA ARG A 288 -3.77 11.21 30.57
C ARG A 288 -4.43 11.39 29.20
N SER A 289 -3.72 11.02 28.13
CA SER A 289 -4.20 11.12 26.75
C SER A 289 -3.52 10.06 25.86
N PRO A 290 -4.08 9.71 24.69
CA PRO A 290 -3.36 8.87 23.74
C PRO A 290 -2.08 9.55 23.19
N ARG A 291 -1.99 10.89 23.25
CA ARG A 291 -0.76 11.61 22.94
C ARG A 291 0.34 11.35 23.97
N ASP A 292 -0.01 11.30 25.26
CA ASP A 292 0.92 10.93 26.34
C ASP A 292 1.39 9.49 26.15
N VAL A 293 0.50 8.59 25.71
CA VAL A 293 0.88 7.22 25.33
C VAL A 293 1.92 7.23 24.23
N ALA A 294 1.68 7.98 23.16
CA ALA A 294 2.59 8.11 22.03
C ALA A 294 3.96 8.67 22.45
N THR A 295 4.00 9.72 23.27
CA THR A 295 5.25 10.32 23.77
C THR A 295 6.02 9.34 24.67
N THR A 296 5.31 8.56 25.49
CA THR A 296 5.95 7.54 26.34
C THR A 296 6.54 6.41 25.51
N ILE A 297 5.84 5.96 24.46
CA ILE A 297 6.37 4.98 23.49
C ILE A 297 7.66 5.53 22.85
N ILE A 298 7.66 6.78 22.37
CA ILE A 298 8.85 7.43 21.80
C ILE A 298 10.01 7.47 22.81
N ALA A 299 9.73 7.82 24.07
CA ALA A 299 10.76 7.88 25.12
C ALA A 299 11.36 6.48 25.44
N ALA A 300 10.56 5.42 25.28
CA ALA A 300 10.98 4.04 25.49
C ALA A 300 11.62 3.38 24.25
N MET A 301 11.71 4.08 23.12
CA MET A 301 12.25 3.52 21.87
C MET A 301 13.67 2.98 22.05
N PRO A 302 13.97 1.79 21.50
CA PRO A 302 15.34 1.30 21.45
C PRO A 302 16.18 2.17 20.52
N GLU A 303 17.49 2.22 20.76
CA GLU A 303 18.41 2.79 19.78
C GLU A 303 18.45 1.90 18.54
N THR A 304 18.24 2.51 17.37
CA THR A 304 18.14 1.77 16.11
C THR A 304 18.73 2.59 14.96
N PRO A 305 19.51 1.96 14.06
CA PRO A 305 19.99 2.62 12.84
C PRO A 305 18.90 2.71 11.75
N VAL A 306 17.70 2.18 11.98
CA VAL A 306 16.62 2.10 10.98
C VAL A 306 15.76 3.36 10.95
N LEU A 307 15.48 3.97 12.11
CA LEU A 307 14.57 5.11 12.25
C LEU A 307 15.36 6.38 12.64
N ASP A 308 15.14 7.47 11.90
CA ASP A 308 15.80 8.77 12.12
C ASP A 308 15.03 9.60 13.14
N ARG A 309 13.88 10.14 12.73
CA ARG A 309 13.02 10.97 13.57
C ARG A 309 11.66 10.32 13.80
N LEU A 310 11.13 10.53 14.99
CA LEU A 310 9.76 10.20 15.38
C LEU A 310 9.04 11.48 15.76
N SER A 311 7.77 11.60 15.39
CA SER A 311 6.95 12.74 15.82
C SER A 311 5.53 12.29 16.13
N VAL A 312 4.95 12.90 17.17
CA VAL A 312 3.55 12.66 17.50
C VAL A 312 2.68 13.63 16.70
N ALA A 313 1.67 13.10 16.01
CA ALA A 313 0.70 13.86 15.23
C ALA A 313 -0.74 13.59 15.70
N GLY A 314 -1.56 14.63 15.62
CA GLY A 314 -2.99 14.56 15.96
C GLY A 314 -3.23 13.99 17.36
N ALA A 315 -4.13 13.00 17.43
CA ALA A 315 -4.62 12.40 18.67
C ALA A 315 -3.64 11.40 19.33
N GLY A 316 -2.49 11.09 18.72
CA GLY A 316 -1.54 10.08 19.22
C GLY A 316 -0.85 9.24 18.14
N PHE A 317 -0.91 9.63 16.87
CA PHE A 317 -0.21 8.94 15.79
C PHE A 317 1.29 9.17 15.93
N ILE A 318 2.12 8.12 15.80
CA ILE A 318 3.58 8.27 15.79
C ILE A 318 4.07 8.13 14.35
N ASN A 319 4.47 9.24 13.76
CA ASN A 319 5.08 9.29 12.44
C ASN A 319 6.55 8.85 12.56
N ALA A 320 6.97 7.92 11.71
CA ALA A 320 8.32 7.37 11.67
C ALA A 320 8.96 7.57 10.30
N PHE A 321 10.22 8.00 10.31
CA PHE A 321 11.02 8.25 9.12
C PHE A 321 12.23 7.31 9.12
N LEU A 322 12.51 6.67 7.98
CA LEU A 322 13.68 5.82 7.82
C LEU A 322 14.95 6.68 7.79
N THR A 323 16.05 6.13 8.31
CA THR A 323 17.36 6.77 8.13
C THR A 323 17.80 6.71 6.66
N LYS A 324 18.57 7.73 6.25
CA LYS A 324 19.19 7.76 4.92
C LYS A 324 20.10 6.57 4.70
N THR A 325 20.97 6.28 5.67
CA THR A 325 21.93 5.18 5.62
C THR A 325 21.26 3.82 5.43
N PHE A 326 20.16 3.55 6.15
CA PHE A 326 19.40 2.32 5.98
C PHE A 326 18.79 2.21 4.57
N SER A 327 18.22 3.31 4.09
CA SER A 327 17.56 3.37 2.77
C SER A 327 18.56 3.21 1.62
N GLU A 328 19.71 3.88 1.70
CA GLU A 328 20.82 3.79 0.74
C GLU A 328 21.40 2.38 0.70
N ALA A 329 21.64 1.75 1.86
CA ALA A 329 22.13 0.38 1.94
C ALA A 329 21.16 -0.63 1.32
N ARG A 330 19.85 -0.45 1.55
CA ARG A 330 18.83 -1.30 0.93
C ARG A 330 18.74 -1.13 -0.58
N LEU A 331 18.82 0.10 -1.08
CA LEU A 331 18.86 0.34 -2.53
C LEU A 331 20.13 -0.22 -3.16
N GLN A 332 21.27 -0.09 -2.50
CA GLN A 332 22.52 -0.72 -2.93
C GLN A 332 22.38 -2.25 -3.00
N ASN A 333 21.72 -2.87 -2.03
CA ASN A 333 21.44 -4.30 -2.06
C ASN A 333 20.61 -4.69 -3.30
N VAL A 334 19.57 -3.91 -3.62
CA VAL A 334 18.76 -4.11 -4.85
C VAL A 334 19.60 -3.93 -6.12
N LEU A 335 20.51 -2.96 -6.15
CA LEU A 335 21.37 -2.71 -7.30
C LEU A 335 22.35 -3.85 -7.55
N VAL A 336 22.98 -4.37 -6.50
CA VAL A 336 24.03 -5.39 -6.57
C VAL A 336 23.44 -6.80 -6.75
N ASN A 337 22.46 -7.16 -5.92
CA ASN A 337 21.93 -8.54 -5.83
C ASN A 337 20.57 -8.71 -6.52
N GLY A 338 20.03 -7.64 -7.11
CA GLY A 338 18.69 -7.62 -7.66
C GLY A 338 17.60 -7.56 -6.58
N VAL A 339 16.36 -7.63 -7.04
CA VAL A 339 15.19 -7.69 -6.15
C VAL A 339 14.98 -9.14 -5.71
N GLN A 340 15.06 -9.39 -4.41
CA GLN A 340 14.87 -10.72 -3.81
C GLN A 340 13.69 -10.68 -2.84
N SER A 341 13.12 -11.84 -2.54
CA SER A 341 12.03 -11.95 -1.57
C SER A 341 12.50 -11.84 -0.12
N ALA A 342 11.58 -11.40 0.75
CA ALA A 342 11.80 -11.46 2.18
C ALA A 342 12.06 -12.90 2.65
N PRO A 343 13.01 -13.12 3.57
CA PRO A 343 13.23 -14.43 4.17
C PRO A 343 11.95 -14.93 4.86
N GLN A 344 11.51 -16.13 4.51
CA GLN A 344 10.33 -16.75 5.10
C GLN A 344 10.42 -18.27 5.10
N LYS A 345 9.61 -18.91 5.95
CA LYS A 345 9.53 -20.37 5.99
C LYS A 345 8.88 -20.89 4.70
N LYS A 346 9.55 -21.83 4.04
CA LYS A 346 8.98 -22.50 2.86
C LYS A 346 7.73 -23.28 3.24
N GLN A 347 6.76 -23.28 2.33
CA GLN A 347 5.48 -23.97 2.47
C GLN A 347 5.18 -24.71 1.17
N ASN A 348 4.44 -25.81 1.27
CA ASN A 348 3.83 -26.48 0.14
C ASN A 348 2.45 -25.85 -0.08
N ILE A 349 2.28 -25.16 -1.22
CA ILE A 349 1.07 -24.40 -1.51
C ILE A 349 0.45 -24.93 -2.79
N VAL A 350 -0.82 -25.31 -2.72
CA VAL A 350 -1.63 -25.66 -3.88
C VAL A 350 -2.46 -24.44 -4.28
N VAL A 351 -2.42 -24.09 -5.56
CA VAL A 351 -3.28 -23.04 -6.14
C VAL A 351 -4.10 -23.66 -7.27
N ASP A 352 -5.41 -23.62 -7.11
CA ASP A 352 -6.40 -24.14 -8.08
C ASP A 352 -7.03 -22.97 -8.84
N PHE A 353 -6.81 -22.94 -10.15
CA PHE A 353 -7.25 -21.86 -11.01
C PHE A 353 -7.39 -22.27 -12.49
N SER A 354 -7.97 -21.37 -13.28
CA SER A 354 -8.38 -21.54 -14.68
C SER A 354 -9.61 -22.44 -14.85
N SER A 355 -9.47 -23.74 -14.56
CA SER A 355 -10.51 -24.77 -14.47
C SER A 355 -11.60 -24.70 -15.56
N PRO A 356 -11.26 -24.69 -16.85
CA PRO A 356 -12.25 -24.72 -17.92
C PRO A 356 -12.95 -26.09 -18.02
N ASN A 357 -14.15 -26.06 -18.61
CA ASN A 357 -14.91 -27.27 -18.91
C ASN A 357 -14.49 -27.83 -20.29
N ILE A 358 -14.24 -29.13 -20.36
CA ILE A 358 -13.95 -29.82 -21.62
C ILE A 358 -15.15 -29.69 -22.58
N ALA A 359 -14.85 -29.62 -23.88
CA ALA A 359 -15.82 -29.43 -24.96
C ALA A 359 -16.58 -28.08 -24.93
N LYS A 360 -16.08 -27.09 -24.20
CA LYS A 360 -16.53 -25.69 -24.24
C LYS A 360 -15.33 -24.76 -24.43
N ASP A 361 -15.51 -23.70 -25.21
CA ASP A 361 -14.48 -22.66 -25.34
C ASP A 361 -14.19 -21.96 -24.01
N MET A 362 -12.92 -21.59 -23.82
CA MET A 362 -12.56 -20.66 -22.75
C MET A 362 -13.12 -19.27 -23.05
N HIS A 363 -13.58 -18.61 -22.00
CA HIS A 363 -14.26 -17.32 -22.05
C HIS A 363 -13.76 -16.39 -20.94
N VAL A 364 -14.20 -15.13 -20.94
CA VAL A 364 -13.73 -14.09 -20.00
C VAL A 364 -13.84 -14.46 -18.51
N GLY A 365 -14.82 -15.26 -18.10
CA GLY A 365 -14.86 -15.82 -16.74
C GLY A 365 -13.63 -16.70 -16.38
N HIS A 366 -13.20 -17.57 -17.30
CA HIS A 366 -12.00 -18.39 -17.11
C HIS A 366 -10.72 -17.55 -17.16
N LEU A 367 -10.72 -16.45 -17.93
CA LEU A 367 -9.60 -15.51 -18.01
C LEU A 367 -9.27 -14.91 -16.64
N ARG A 368 -10.29 -14.49 -15.87
CA ARG A 368 -10.08 -13.93 -14.52
C ARG A 368 -9.37 -14.91 -13.60
N SER A 369 -9.92 -16.12 -13.47
CA SER A 369 -9.29 -17.19 -12.68
C SER A 369 -7.84 -17.44 -13.14
N THR A 370 -7.65 -17.54 -14.46
CA THR A 370 -6.35 -17.80 -15.09
C THR A 370 -5.30 -16.76 -14.72
N ILE A 371 -5.60 -15.47 -14.86
CA ILE A 371 -4.63 -14.39 -14.64
C ILE A 371 -4.38 -14.16 -13.14
N ILE A 372 -5.43 -14.13 -12.33
CA ILE A 372 -5.32 -13.87 -10.89
C ILE A 372 -4.57 -15.02 -10.22
N GLY A 373 -4.92 -16.27 -10.55
CA GLY A 373 -4.25 -17.46 -10.04
C GLY A 373 -2.77 -17.53 -10.43
N ASP A 374 -2.43 -17.28 -11.70
CA ASP A 374 -1.04 -17.29 -12.17
C ASP A 374 -0.20 -16.19 -11.49
N THR A 375 -0.76 -14.99 -11.32
CA THR A 375 -0.10 -13.89 -10.59
C THR A 375 0.24 -14.30 -9.16
N MET A 376 -0.70 -14.96 -8.49
CA MET A 376 -0.49 -15.42 -7.11
C MET A 376 0.52 -16.55 -7.02
N CYS A 377 0.53 -17.47 -8.00
CA CYS A 377 1.58 -18.49 -8.08
C CYS A 377 2.96 -17.86 -8.22
N ARG A 378 3.12 -16.86 -9.10
CA ARG A 378 4.40 -16.15 -9.30
C ARG A 378 4.86 -15.43 -8.05
N ILE A 379 3.96 -14.78 -7.31
CA ILE A 379 4.28 -14.12 -6.04
C ILE A 379 4.79 -15.14 -5.02
N LEU A 380 4.08 -16.26 -4.86
CA LEU A 380 4.45 -17.30 -3.91
C LEU A 380 5.75 -18.03 -4.31
N GLU A 381 6.00 -18.23 -5.59
CA GLU A 381 7.26 -18.79 -6.11
C GLU A 381 8.45 -17.83 -5.94
N PHE A 382 8.25 -16.53 -6.18
CA PHE A 382 9.25 -15.51 -5.89
C PHE A 382 9.65 -15.50 -4.40
N GLN A 383 8.71 -15.81 -3.53
CA GLN A 383 8.91 -16.02 -2.09
C GLN A 383 9.59 -17.34 -1.71
N GLY A 384 9.84 -18.21 -2.69
CA GLY A 384 10.55 -19.47 -2.51
C GLY A 384 9.69 -20.62 -1.97
N HIS A 385 8.35 -20.49 -2.01
CA HIS A 385 7.44 -21.59 -1.67
C HIS A 385 7.42 -22.65 -2.78
N ASN A 386 7.04 -23.88 -2.41
CA ASN A 386 6.79 -24.96 -3.36
C ASN A 386 5.35 -24.84 -3.85
N VAL A 387 5.15 -24.27 -5.03
CA VAL A 387 3.81 -23.99 -5.56
C VAL A 387 3.38 -25.06 -6.55
N SER A 388 2.26 -25.73 -6.25
CA SER A 388 1.58 -26.65 -7.15
C SER A 388 0.42 -25.93 -7.84
N ARG A 389 0.58 -25.68 -9.14
CA ARG A 389 -0.38 -24.97 -9.98
C ARG A 389 -1.33 -25.98 -10.61
N PHE A 390 -2.55 -26.10 -10.09
CA PHE A 390 -3.53 -27.08 -10.60
C PHE A 390 -4.62 -26.44 -11.43
N ASN A 391 -4.94 -27.14 -12.51
CA ASN A 391 -6.06 -26.86 -13.38
C ASN A 391 -7.12 -27.95 -13.16
N HIS A 392 -8.15 -27.63 -12.37
CA HIS A 392 -9.24 -28.54 -12.03
C HIS A 392 -10.30 -28.57 -13.13
N VAL A 393 -9.90 -29.08 -14.30
CA VAL A 393 -10.76 -29.12 -15.50
C VAL A 393 -12.02 -29.96 -15.28
N GLY A 394 -13.14 -29.48 -15.81
CA GLY A 394 -14.39 -30.22 -15.86
C GLY A 394 -14.35 -31.28 -16.96
N ASP A 395 -13.59 -32.34 -16.73
CA ASP A 395 -13.38 -33.47 -17.64
C ASP A 395 -14.24 -34.70 -17.31
N TRP A 396 -15.14 -34.57 -16.34
CA TRP A 396 -16.07 -35.62 -15.94
C TRP A 396 -17.49 -35.05 -15.83
N GLY A 397 -18.51 -35.84 -16.18
CA GLY A 397 -19.91 -35.41 -16.08
C GLY A 397 -20.84 -35.99 -17.14
N THR A 398 -22.15 -35.74 -16.95
CA THR A 398 -23.20 -36.33 -17.78
C THR A 398 -23.20 -35.82 -19.22
N GLN A 399 -22.63 -34.63 -19.47
CA GLN A 399 -22.48 -34.05 -20.81
C GLN A 399 -21.66 -34.93 -21.76
N PHE A 400 -20.77 -35.78 -21.24
CA PHE A 400 -19.96 -36.66 -22.09
C PHE A 400 -20.79 -37.77 -22.73
N GLY A 401 -21.90 -38.20 -22.12
CA GLY A 401 -22.79 -39.19 -22.71
C GLY A 401 -23.32 -38.73 -24.07
N MET A 402 -23.91 -37.53 -24.13
CA MET A 402 -24.41 -36.98 -25.39
C MET A 402 -23.30 -36.67 -26.39
N LEU A 403 -22.12 -36.23 -25.95
CA LEU A 403 -20.99 -35.96 -26.84
C LEU A 403 -20.44 -37.24 -27.48
N ILE A 404 -20.31 -38.33 -26.69
CA ILE A 404 -19.86 -39.62 -27.17
C ILE A 404 -20.87 -40.20 -28.16
N CYS A 405 -22.16 -40.23 -27.81
CA CYS A 405 -23.20 -40.69 -28.73
C CYS A 405 -23.23 -39.86 -30.02
N HIS A 406 -23.20 -38.54 -29.91
CA HIS A 406 -23.27 -37.67 -31.07
C HIS A 406 -22.06 -37.86 -32.01
N LEU A 407 -20.84 -37.87 -31.46
CA LEU A 407 -19.63 -38.05 -32.25
C LEU A 407 -19.64 -39.39 -32.98
N THR A 408 -19.97 -40.48 -32.28
CA THR A 408 -19.93 -41.84 -32.84
C THR A 408 -21.01 -42.09 -33.88
N GLU A 409 -22.21 -41.51 -33.71
CA GLU A 409 -23.31 -41.65 -34.67
C GLU A 409 -23.13 -40.74 -35.89
N THR A 410 -22.70 -39.48 -35.70
CA THR A 410 -22.59 -38.50 -36.79
C THR A 410 -21.30 -38.65 -37.59
N TYR A 411 -20.24 -39.17 -36.96
CA TYR A 411 -18.94 -39.37 -37.60
C TYR A 411 -18.45 -40.81 -37.38
N PRO A 412 -19.02 -41.81 -38.09
CA PRO A 412 -18.65 -43.22 -37.90
C PRO A 412 -17.16 -43.51 -38.16
N THR A 413 -16.50 -42.68 -38.98
CA THR A 413 -15.08 -42.78 -39.34
C THR A 413 -14.15 -41.93 -38.47
N TRP A 414 -14.63 -41.38 -37.34
CA TRP A 414 -13.86 -40.47 -36.47
C TRP A 414 -12.48 -41.02 -36.06
N GLU A 415 -12.35 -42.36 -35.93
CA GLU A 415 -11.08 -43.00 -35.55
C GLU A 415 -9.97 -42.84 -36.60
N THR A 416 -10.33 -42.78 -37.88
CA THR A 416 -9.39 -42.64 -39.00
C THR A 416 -9.35 -41.23 -39.55
N GLU A 417 -10.51 -40.57 -39.59
CA GLU A 417 -10.68 -39.19 -40.07
C GLU A 417 -11.42 -38.41 -39.01
N MET A 418 -10.66 -37.80 -38.09
CA MET A 418 -11.27 -36.91 -37.12
C MET A 418 -11.92 -35.74 -37.85
N PRO A 419 -13.22 -35.47 -37.59
CA PRO A 419 -13.87 -34.30 -38.17
C PRO A 419 -13.07 -33.04 -37.81
N ASN A 420 -13.20 -31.96 -38.58
CA ASN A 420 -12.55 -30.69 -38.24
C ASN A 420 -13.26 -30.06 -37.00
N VAL A 421 -13.04 -30.68 -35.83
CA VAL A 421 -13.62 -30.32 -34.53
C VAL A 421 -12.80 -29.21 -33.87
N THR A 422 -12.16 -28.34 -34.65
CA THR A 422 -11.50 -27.14 -34.12
C THR A 422 -12.47 -26.23 -33.35
N ASP A 423 -13.77 -26.46 -33.52
CA ASP A 423 -14.86 -25.86 -32.75
C ASP A 423 -15.67 -26.95 -32.02
N LEU A 424 -15.12 -27.47 -30.92
CA LEU A 424 -15.83 -28.38 -30.01
C LEU A 424 -17.14 -27.79 -29.48
N THR A 425 -17.26 -26.47 -29.43
CA THR A 425 -18.49 -25.78 -29.03
C THR A 425 -19.61 -26.05 -30.03
N LYS A 426 -19.33 -26.15 -31.34
CA LYS A 426 -20.33 -26.58 -32.34
C LYS A 426 -20.78 -28.01 -32.12
N LEU A 427 -19.84 -28.93 -31.88
CA LEU A 427 -20.16 -30.33 -31.58
C LEU A 427 -21.06 -30.42 -30.34
N TYR A 428 -20.73 -29.68 -29.28
CA TYR A 428 -21.54 -29.60 -28.07
C TYR A 428 -22.94 -29.04 -28.33
N LYS A 429 -23.05 -27.93 -29.06
CA LYS A 429 -24.36 -27.33 -29.40
C LYS A 429 -25.24 -28.30 -30.20
N ALA A 430 -24.69 -28.97 -31.21
CA ALA A 430 -25.41 -29.95 -32.02
C ALA A 430 -25.82 -31.20 -31.20
N ALA A 431 -24.93 -31.71 -30.35
CA ALA A 431 -25.25 -32.80 -29.44
C ALA A 431 -26.36 -32.41 -28.45
N LYS A 432 -26.31 -31.18 -27.91
CA LYS A 432 -27.32 -30.67 -26.97
C LYS A 432 -28.68 -30.47 -27.63
N GLU A 433 -28.71 -29.95 -28.86
CA GLU A 433 -29.95 -29.81 -29.64
C GLU A 433 -30.61 -31.18 -29.88
N ARG A 434 -29.82 -32.20 -30.28
CA ARG A 434 -30.33 -33.58 -30.39
C ARG A 434 -30.79 -34.14 -29.04
N PHE A 435 -30.05 -33.89 -27.97
CA PHE A 435 -30.41 -34.33 -26.62
C PHE A 435 -31.76 -33.78 -26.14
N ASP A 436 -32.08 -32.53 -26.49
CA ASP A 436 -33.34 -31.89 -26.10
C ASP A 436 -34.52 -32.26 -27.03
N ALA A 437 -34.26 -32.58 -28.30
CA ALA A 437 -35.30 -32.84 -29.30
C ALA A 437 -35.64 -34.34 -29.50
N ASP A 438 -34.69 -35.25 -29.27
CA ASP A 438 -34.82 -36.68 -29.54
C ASP A 438 -34.80 -37.49 -28.22
N ALA A 439 -35.97 -38.01 -27.84
CA ALA A 439 -36.15 -38.79 -26.61
C ALA A 439 -35.37 -40.12 -26.61
N GLU A 440 -35.17 -40.75 -27.78
CA GLU A 440 -34.38 -41.97 -27.85
C GLU A 440 -32.88 -41.66 -27.70
N PHE A 441 -32.41 -40.58 -28.34
CA PHE A 441 -31.03 -40.10 -28.17
C PHE A 441 -30.76 -39.66 -26.72
N HIS A 442 -31.74 -39.07 -26.04
CA HIS A 442 -31.65 -38.74 -24.62
C HIS A 442 -31.38 -39.96 -23.74
N GLU A 443 -32.13 -41.05 -23.91
CA GLU A 443 -31.95 -42.28 -23.15
C GLU A 443 -30.64 -43.00 -23.49
N ARG A 444 -30.25 -43.04 -24.78
CA ARG A 444 -28.93 -43.56 -25.19
C ARG A 444 -27.79 -42.75 -24.56
N SER A 445 -27.92 -41.43 -24.53
CA SER A 445 -26.92 -40.54 -23.91
C SER A 445 -26.76 -40.81 -22.42
N LYS A 446 -27.84 -41.09 -21.67
CA LYS A 446 -27.75 -41.50 -20.26
C LYS A 446 -27.05 -42.84 -20.09
N ALA A 447 -27.43 -43.86 -20.88
CA ALA A 447 -26.78 -45.17 -20.86
C ALA A 447 -25.28 -45.05 -21.18
N GLN A 448 -24.91 -44.15 -22.08
CA GLN A 448 -23.54 -43.87 -22.47
C GLN A 448 -22.69 -43.29 -21.32
N VAL A 449 -23.28 -42.51 -20.41
CA VAL A 449 -22.59 -42.04 -19.19
C VAL A 449 -22.24 -43.23 -18.29
N VAL A 450 -23.16 -44.18 -18.12
CA VAL A 450 -22.93 -45.39 -17.31
C VAL A 450 -21.80 -46.22 -17.90
N LEU A 451 -21.79 -46.40 -19.24
CA LEU A 451 -20.69 -47.10 -19.93
C LEU A 451 -19.34 -46.41 -19.67
N LEU A 452 -19.27 -45.09 -19.84
CA LEU A 452 -18.06 -44.32 -19.57
C LEU A 452 -17.57 -44.48 -18.11
N GLN A 453 -18.50 -44.40 -17.15
CA GLN A 453 -18.20 -44.56 -15.72
C GLN A 453 -17.76 -45.98 -15.36
N SER A 454 -18.34 -46.99 -16.00
CA SER A 454 -17.97 -48.40 -15.82
C SER A 454 -16.60 -48.77 -16.41
N GLY A 455 -15.99 -47.87 -17.18
CA GLY A 455 -14.67 -48.07 -17.79
C GLY A 455 -14.71 -48.71 -19.17
N ASP A 456 -15.84 -48.66 -19.89
CA ASP A 456 -15.94 -49.17 -21.26
C ASP A 456 -14.86 -48.55 -22.18
N GLU A 457 -14.07 -49.42 -22.83
CA GLU A 457 -12.89 -49.01 -23.60
C GLU A 457 -13.25 -48.07 -24.75
N LYS A 458 -14.34 -48.35 -25.47
CA LYS A 458 -14.77 -47.53 -26.61
C LYS A 458 -15.20 -46.14 -26.16
N SER A 459 -16.00 -46.08 -25.10
CA SER A 459 -16.44 -44.84 -24.47
C SER A 459 -15.26 -44.00 -23.96
N ARG A 460 -14.29 -44.66 -23.32
CA ARG A 460 -13.06 -44.03 -22.83
C ARG A 460 -12.21 -43.48 -23.96
N LYS A 461 -12.06 -44.22 -25.07
CA LYS A 461 -11.30 -43.75 -26.25
C LYS A 461 -11.88 -42.46 -26.83
N VAL A 462 -13.20 -42.37 -26.95
CA VAL A 462 -13.89 -41.16 -27.41
C VAL A 462 -13.69 -40.02 -26.42
N TRP A 463 -13.91 -40.28 -25.12
CA TRP A 463 -13.72 -39.29 -24.06
C TRP A 463 -12.30 -38.70 -24.07
N THR A 464 -11.26 -39.55 -24.09
CA THR A 464 -9.86 -39.11 -24.14
C THR A 464 -9.59 -38.22 -25.36
N THR A 465 -10.13 -38.60 -26.52
CA THR A 465 -9.99 -37.81 -27.76
C THR A 465 -10.60 -36.42 -27.63
N LEU A 466 -11.80 -36.31 -27.04
CA LEU A 466 -12.46 -35.02 -26.80
C LEU A 466 -11.69 -34.15 -25.79
N CYS A 467 -11.15 -34.77 -24.74
CA CYS A 467 -10.28 -34.11 -23.78
C CYS A 467 -9.01 -33.58 -24.45
N ASP A 468 -8.34 -34.38 -25.27
CA ASP A 468 -7.09 -33.99 -25.96
C ASP A 468 -7.29 -32.83 -26.95
N ILE A 469 -8.42 -32.79 -27.67
CA ILE A 469 -8.74 -31.64 -28.51
C ILE A 469 -8.90 -30.38 -27.65
N SER A 470 -9.68 -30.47 -26.56
CA SER A 470 -9.89 -29.33 -25.65
C SER A 470 -8.57 -28.83 -25.04
N ARG A 471 -7.71 -29.75 -24.58
CA ARG A 471 -6.38 -29.44 -24.03
C ARG A 471 -5.53 -28.66 -25.02
N ARG A 472 -5.50 -29.05 -26.30
CA ARG A 472 -4.75 -28.32 -27.34
C ARG A 472 -5.27 -26.90 -27.53
N GLU A 473 -6.59 -26.69 -27.50
CA GLU A 473 -7.15 -25.34 -27.61
C GLU A 473 -6.87 -24.49 -26.37
N PHE A 474 -7.00 -25.05 -25.17
CA PHE A 474 -6.66 -24.35 -23.92
C PHE A 474 -5.17 -23.96 -23.90
N GLN A 475 -4.29 -24.85 -24.35
CA GLN A 475 -2.85 -24.60 -24.39
C GLN A 475 -2.48 -23.42 -25.29
N LYS A 476 -3.22 -23.15 -26.37
CA LYS A 476 -3.01 -21.93 -27.20
C LYS A 476 -3.21 -20.67 -26.37
N VAL A 477 -4.25 -20.64 -25.54
CA VAL A 477 -4.53 -19.51 -24.65
C VAL A 477 -3.46 -19.42 -23.56
N TYR A 478 -3.11 -20.53 -22.92
CA TYR A 478 -2.07 -20.54 -21.88
C TYR A 478 -0.71 -20.09 -22.40
N ASN A 479 -0.31 -20.52 -23.59
CA ASN A 479 0.95 -20.09 -24.22
C ASN A 479 0.98 -18.58 -24.48
N ARG A 480 -0.10 -18.02 -25.05
CA ARG A 480 -0.22 -16.57 -25.28
C ARG A 480 -0.20 -15.77 -23.98
N LEU A 481 -0.81 -16.31 -22.92
CA LEU A 481 -0.80 -15.72 -21.59
C LEU A 481 0.47 -16.07 -20.79
N GLY A 482 1.41 -16.86 -21.31
CA GLY A 482 2.60 -17.29 -20.57
C GLY A 482 2.29 -18.03 -19.27
N VAL A 483 1.17 -18.76 -19.22
CA VAL A 483 0.69 -19.49 -18.03
C VAL A 483 1.10 -20.96 -18.13
N SER A 484 1.58 -21.51 -17.02
CA SER A 484 1.89 -22.94 -16.87
C SER A 484 1.07 -23.54 -15.75
N LEU A 485 0.47 -24.70 -16.01
CA LEU A 485 -0.51 -25.37 -15.18
C LEU A 485 -0.36 -26.89 -15.31
N LYS A 486 -0.57 -27.63 -14.22
CA LYS A 486 -0.73 -29.09 -14.25
C LYS A 486 -2.21 -29.44 -14.19
N GLU A 487 -2.69 -30.17 -15.19
CA GLU A 487 -4.06 -30.68 -15.21
C GLU A 487 -4.28 -31.70 -14.09
N MET A 488 -5.34 -31.49 -13.30
CA MET A 488 -5.83 -32.41 -12.29
C MET A 488 -7.36 -32.29 -12.21
N GLY A 489 -7.98 -32.73 -13.31
CA GLY A 489 -9.43 -32.65 -13.54
C GLY A 489 -10.25 -33.51 -12.57
N GLU A 490 -11.56 -33.33 -12.62
CA GLU A 490 -12.51 -34.07 -11.79
C GLU A 490 -12.34 -35.59 -11.90
N SER A 491 -12.02 -36.09 -13.10
CA SER A 491 -11.87 -37.52 -13.35
C SER A 491 -10.74 -38.18 -12.55
N PHE A 492 -9.72 -37.40 -12.16
CA PHE A 492 -8.57 -37.86 -11.36
C PHE A 492 -9.00 -38.37 -9.98
N TYR A 493 -10.02 -37.76 -9.39
CA TYR A 493 -10.42 -38.05 -8.00
C TYR A 493 -11.41 -39.22 -7.89
N ASN A 494 -11.93 -39.75 -9.02
CA ASN A 494 -12.89 -40.86 -9.02
C ASN A 494 -12.43 -42.07 -8.18
N PRO A 495 -11.17 -42.54 -8.25
CA PRO A 495 -10.71 -43.66 -7.44
C PRO A 495 -10.56 -43.32 -5.94
N ILE A 496 -10.48 -42.04 -5.60
CA ILE A 496 -10.26 -41.52 -4.23
C ILE A 496 -11.59 -41.33 -3.50
N ILE A 497 -12.64 -40.97 -4.23
CA ILE A 497 -13.98 -40.66 -3.69
C ILE A 497 -14.49 -41.72 -2.71
N PRO A 498 -14.51 -43.03 -3.02
CA PRO A 498 -15.05 -44.03 -2.10
C PRO A 498 -14.37 -44.03 -0.74
N GLY A 499 -13.04 -43.95 -0.70
CA GLY A 499 -12.27 -43.94 0.55
C GLY A 499 -12.50 -42.69 1.39
N VAL A 500 -12.77 -41.55 0.77
CA VAL A 500 -13.11 -40.30 1.48
C VAL A 500 -14.54 -40.36 2.03
N LEU A 501 -15.49 -40.91 1.27
CA LEU A 501 -16.86 -41.13 1.74
C LEU A 501 -16.89 -42.09 2.94
N ASP A 502 -16.12 -43.18 2.90
CA ASP A 502 -16.03 -44.12 4.02
C ASP A 502 -15.46 -43.47 5.29
N GLN A 503 -14.53 -42.52 5.16
CA GLN A 503 -14.06 -41.72 6.30
C GLN A 503 -15.17 -40.85 6.90
N LEU A 504 -16.00 -40.23 6.06
CA LEU A 504 -17.15 -39.44 6.51
C LEU A 504 -18.20 -40.32 7.22
N ARG A 505 -18.48 -41.51 6.67
CA ARG A 505 -19.37 -42.50 7.30
C ARG A 505 -18.83 -43.00 8.63
N ALA A 506 -17.54 -43.32 8.71
CA ALA A 506 -16.89 -43.78 9.95
C ALA A 506 -16.92 -42.71 11.07
N LYS A 507 -17.00 -41.43 10.71
CA LYS A 507 -17.19 -40.31 11.64
C LYS A 507 -18.66 -40.08 12.03
N GLY A 508 -19.60 -40.83 11.45
CA GLY A 508 -21.04 -40.67 11.68
C GLY A 508 -21.60 -39.36 11.14
N LEU A 509 -20.98 -38.78 10.10
CA LEU A 509 -21.38 -37.48 9.54
C LEU A 509 -22.37 -37.58 8.39
N MET A 510 -22.45 -38.74 7.72
CA MET A 510 -23.32 -38.94 6.57
C MET A 510 -24.70 -39.44 6.99
N GLU A 511 -25.72 -38.78 6.47
CA GLU A 511 -27.13 -39.09 6.72
C GLU A 511 -27.88 -39.27 5.39
N GLU A 512 -28.89 -40.13 5.38
CA GLU A 512 -29.80 -40.27 4.25
C GLU A 512 -30.93 -39.23 4.35
N SER A 513 -31.17 -38.48 3.28
CA SER A 513 -32.23 -37.48 3.19
C SER A 513 -32.87 -37.51 1.80
N ASN A 514 -34.15 -37.88 1.71
CA ASN A 514 -34.90 -38.03 0.46
C ASN A 514 -34.19 -38.96 -0.55
N GLY A 515 -33.62 -40.07 -0.06
CA GLY A 515 -32.88 -41.04 -0.86
C GLY A 515 -31.46 -40.62 -1.26
N ALA A 516 -31.02 -39.41 -0.90
CA ALA A 516 -29.66 -38.93 -1.14
C ALA A 516 -28.78 -39.03 0.11
N GLU A 517 -27.46 -39.21 -0.05
CA GLU A 517 -26.51 -39.14 1.07
C GLU A 517 -25.95 -37.71 1.21
N VAL A 518 -26.08 -37.13 2.41
CA VAL A 518 -25.74 -35.74 2.71
C VAL A 518 -24.99 -35.59 4.03
N VAL A 519 -24.35 -34.44 4.24
CA VAL A 519 -23.83 -34.01 5.54
C VAL A 519 -24.51 -32.72 5.98
N PHE A 520 -25.12 -32.72 7.16
CA PHE A 520 -25.67 -31.51 7.77
C PHE A 520 -24.63 -30.80 8.62
N THR A 521 -24.66 -29.47 8.63
CA THR A 521 -23.80 -28.65 9.48
C THR A 521 -24.64 -27.80 10.43
N LYS A 522 -24.07 -27.36 11.55
CA LYS A 522 -24.76 -26.41 12.46
C LYS A 522 -24.69 -24.96 11.96
N VAL A 523 -23.76 -24.67 11.06
CA VAL A 523 -23.45 -23.31 10.58
C VAL A 523 -24.30 -22.94 9.37
N TYR A 524 -24.55 -23.90 8.47
CA TYR A 524 -25.29 -23.69 7.22
C TYR A 524 -26.60 -24.48 7.22
N LYS A 525 -27.66 -23.87 6.69
CA LYS A 525 -29.00 -24.50 6.60
C LYS A 525 -29.06 -25.56 5.51
N GLN A 526 -28.37 -25.31 4.40
CA GLN A 526 -28.31 -26.24 3.29
C GLN A 526 -27.37 -27.41 3.60
N PRO A 527 -27.77 -28.66 3.29
CA PRO A 527 -26.88 -29.81 3.46
C PRO A 527 -25.79 -29.86 2.38
N PHE A 528 -24.66 -30.47 2.70
CA PHE A 528 -23.61 -30.79 1.74
C PHE A 528 -23.97 -32.13 1.06
N LEU A 529 -24.52 -32.04 -0.15
CA LEU A 529 -25.03 -33.18 -0.91
C LEU A 529 -23.90 -33.93 -1.62
N LEU A 530 -23.66 -35.19 -1.24
CA LEU A 530 -22.53 -36.00 -1.73
C LEU A 530 -22.94 -37.10 -2.71
N ILE A 531 -24.12 -37.70 -2.55
CA ILE A 531 -24.58 -38.77 -3.45
C ILE A 531 -26.08 -38.55 -3.69
N LYS A 532 -26.50 -38.57 -4.96
CA LYS A 532 -27.92 -38.48 -5.32
C LYS A 532 -28.63 -39.81 -5.08
N SER A 533 -29.96 -39.81 -5.19
CA SER A 533 -30.78 -41.02 -5.07
C SER A 533 -30.56 -42.08 -6.13
N ASP A 534 -29.97 -41.72 -7.27
CA ASP A 534 -29.54 -42.66 -8.32
C ASP A 534 -28.12 -43.20 -8.10
N GLY A 535 -27.47 -42.86 -6.97
CA GLY A 535 -26.10 -43.27 -6.65
C GLY A 535 -25.01 -42.42 -7.31
N SER A 536 -25.38 -41.41 -8.13
CA SER A 536 -24.38 -40.58 -8.82
C SER A 536 -23.70 -39.57 -7.88
N TYR A 537 -22.40 -39.36 -8.09
CA TYR A 537 -21.60 -38.34 -7.41
C TYR A 537 -21.88 -36.94 -7.95
N LEU A 538 -21.58 -35.92 -7.14
CA LEU A 538 -21.69 -34.50 -7.48
C LEU A 538 -20.33 -33.80 -7.37
N TYR A 539 -20.28 -32.52 -7.76
CA TYR A 539 -19.09 -31.68 -7.59
C TYR A 539 -18.63 -31.62 -6.13
N ALA A 540 -19.55 -31.58 -5.16
CA ALA A 540 -19.23 -31.63 -3.74
C ALA A 540 -18.43 -32.88 -3.33
N THR A 541 -18.74 -34.02 -3.94
CA THR A 541 -18.06 -35.29 -3.73
C THR A 541 -16.63 -35.26 -4.25
N THR A 542 -16.46 -34.72 -5.46
CA THR A 542 -15.15 -34.53 -6.07
C THR A 542 -14.32 -33.52 -5.27
N ASP A 543 -14.92 -32.42 -4.83
CA ASP A 543 -14.23 -31.33 -4.12
C ASP A 543 -13.75 -31.74 -2.73
N ILE A 544 -14.52 -32.54 -1.98
CA ILE A 544 -14.06 -33.06 -0.69
C ILE A 544 -12.94 -34.08 -0.87
N ALA A 545 -13.00 -34.90 -1.92
CA ALA A 545 -11.90 -35.80 -2.28
C ALA A 545 -10.65 -35.04 -2.74
N ALA A 546 -10.83 -33.95 -3.48
CA ALA A 546 -9.75 -33.07 -3.91
C ALA A 546 -9.11 -32.34 -2.74
N LEU A 547 -9.91 -31.83 -1.80
CA LEU A 547 -9.42 -31.23 -0.56
C LEU A 547 -8.61 -32.26 0.23
N TRP A 548 -9.13 -33.48 0.40
CA TRP A 548 -8.41 -34.57 1.08
C TRP A 548 -7.08 -34.87 0.40
N TYR A 549 -7.07 -35.08 -0.92
CA TYR A 549 -5.85 -35.38 -1.67
C TYR A 549 -4.81 -34.28 -1.52
N ARG A 550 -5.21 -33.00 -1.62
CA ARG A 550 -4.30 -31.86 -1.51
C ARG A 550 -3.69 -31.74 -0.12
N LEU A 551 -4.49 -31.98 0.93
CA LEU A 551 -4.02 -31.83 2.31
C LEU A 551 -3.23 -33.04 2.81
N HIS A 552 -3.59 -34.27 2.41
CA HIS A 552 -3.02 -35.50 2.96
C HIS A 552 -2.01 -36.18 2.04
N GLU A 553 -2.29 -36.26 0.73
CA GLU A 553 -1.34 -36.88 -0.22
C GLU A 553 -0.25 -35.89 -0.63
N LEU A 554 -0.63 -34.65 -0.95
CA LEU A 554 0.33 -33.61 -1.32
C LEU A 554 0.96 -32.88 -0.13
N ASN A 555 0.45 -33.13 1.09
CA ASN A 555 0.91 -32.50 2.32
C ASN A 555 0.96 -30.96 2.19
N ALA A 556 -0.09 -30.37 1.63
CA ALA A 556 -0.18 -28.93 1.46
C ALA A 556 -0.36 -28.23 2.82
N ASP A 557 0.50 -27.25 3.10
CA ASP A 557 0.32 -26.31 4.21
C ASP A 557 -0.80 -25.31 3.89
N ARG A 558 -0.99 -25.02 2.59
CA ARG A 558 -1.98 -24.06 2.12
C ARG A 558 -2.63 -24.48 0.81
N VAL A 559 -3.93 -24.26 0.68
CA VAL A 559 -4.70 -24.47 -0.56
C VAL A 559 -5.49 -23.20 -0.88
N ILE A 560 -5.37 -22.69 -2.10
CA ILE A 560 -6.06 -21.48 -2.55
C ILE A 560 -6.90 -21.81 -3.79
N TYR A 561 -8.19 -21.51 -3.74
CA TYR A 561 -9.15 -21.76 -4.81
C TYR A 561 -9.60 -20.44 -5.46
N TYR A 562 -9.33 -20.27 -6.76
CA TYR A 562 -9.78 -19.12 -7.55
C TYR A 562 -10.97 -19.49 -8.43
N THR A 563 -12.18 -19.20 -7.96
CA THR A 563 -13.42 -19.45 -8.72
C THR A 563 -14.36 -18.24 -8.70
N ASP A 564 -15.43 -18.29 -9.48
CA ASP A 564 -16.44 -17.21 -9.50
C ASP A 564 -17.05 -17.04 -8.10
N TYR A 565 -17.32 -15.79 -7.71
CA TYR A 565 -17.85 -15.46 -6.38
C TYR A 565 -19.15 -16.22 -6.03
N THR A 566 -19.95 -16.61 -7.03
CA THR A 566 -21.16 -17.41 -6.83
C THR A 566 -20.92 -18.78 -6.19
N GLN A 567 -19.69 -19.30 -6.22
CA GLN A 567 -19.34 -20.58 -5.59
C GLN A 567 -18.94 -20.45 -4.11
N LYS A 568 -18.95 -19.25 -3.54
CA LYS A 568 -18.51 -19.00 -2.17
C LYS A 568 -19.25 -19.86 -1.13
N ASP A 569 -20.57 -20.00 -1.24
CA ASP A 569 -21.35 -20.77 -0.29
C ASP A 569 -21.01 -22.27 -0.32
N HIS A 570 -20.69 -22.78 -1.51
CA HIS A 570 -20.21 -24.15 -1.68
C HIS A 570 -18.86 -24.39 -1.02
N PHE A 571 -17.87 -23.53 -1.27
CA PHE A 571 -16.55 -23.67 -0.66
C PHE A 571 -16.57 -23.47 0.87
N ASN A 572 -17.40 -22.56 1.35
CA ASN A 572 -17.64 -22.38 2.77
C ASN A 572 -18.17 -23.67 3.42
N LEU A 573 -19.14 -24.32 2.77
CA LEU A 573 -19.71 -25.58 3.23
C LEU A 573 -18.69 -26.73 3.12
N LEU A 574 -17.92 -26.80 2.04
CA LEU A 574 -16.82 -27.75 1.85
C LEU A 574 -15.80 -27.65 3.00
N PHE A 575 -15.34 -26.44 3.34
CA PHE A 575 -14.37 -26.25 4.41
C PHE A 575 -14.96 -26.59 5.78
N GLU A 576 -16.25 -26.32 6.00
CA GLU A 576 -16.92 -26.70 7.24
C GLU A 576 -17.01 -28.22 7.40
N VAL A 577 -17.47 -28.92 6.35
CA VAL A 577 -17.49 -30.39 6.35
C VAL A 577 -16.07 -30.96 6.46
N GLY A 578 -15.09 -30.33 5.82
CA GLY A 578 -13.67 -30.68 5.96
C GLY A 578 -13.18 -30.59 7.41
N ARG A 579 -13.59 -29.56 8.16
CA ARG A 579 -13.26 -29.43 9.59
C ARG A 579 -13.97 -30.48 10.43
N MET A 580 -15.28 -30.66 10.23
CA MET A 580 -16.10 -31.62 10.97
C MET A 580 -15.59 -33.05 10.82
N SER A 581 -15.14 -33.41 9.63
CA SER A 581 -14.57 -34.73 9.33
C SER A 581 -13.14 -34.93 9.83
N GLY A 582 -12.42 -33.85 10.13
CA GLY A 582 -10.99 -33.86 10.45
C GLY A 582 -10.08 -33.95 9.21
N ILE A 583 -10.65 -33.85 8.00
CA ILE A 583 -9.88 -33.76 6.75
C ILE A 583 -9.10 -32.44 6.70
N TYR A 584 -9.68 -31.35 7.20
CA TYR A 584 -9.08 -30.03 7.24
C TYR A 584 -8.87 -29.55 8.68
N ASP A 585 -7.61 -29.30 9.06
CA ASP A 585 -7.23 -28.77 10.38
C ASP A 585 -6.71 -27.32 10.25
N PRO A 586 -7.51 -26.29 10.60
CA PRO A 586 -7.11 -24.89 10.47
C PRO A 586 -5.97 -24.48 11.42
N THR A 587 -5.60 -25.32 12.39
CA THR A 587 -4.44 -25.06 13.27
C THR A 587 -3.11 -25.42 12.60
N LYS A 588 -3.15 -26.27 11.57
CA LYS A 588 -1.98 -26.75 10.82
C LYS A 588 -1.94 -26.22 9.40
N GLN A 589 -3.09 -26.03 8.79
CA GLN A 589 -3.25 -25.77 7.36
C GLN A 589 -4.15 -24.55 7.11
N ARG A 590 -3.97 -23.89 5.97
CA ARG A 590 -4.81 -22.77 5.53
C ARG A 590 -5.53 -23.11 4.23
N ALA A 591 -6.86 -23.05 4.21
CA ALA A 591 -7.65 -23.15 2.99
C ALA A 591 -8.37 -21.82 2.72
N ASP A 592 -8.11 -21.22 1.55
CA ASP A 592 -8.71 -19.96 1.14
C ASP A 592 -9.56 -20.16 -0.13
N HIS A 593 -10.79 -19.66 -0.12
CA HIS A 593 -11.56 -19.43 -1.36
C HIS A 593 -11.48 -17.95 -1.73
N VAL A 594 -11.01 -17.67 -2.94
CA VAL A 594 -10.96 -16.32 -3.50
C VAL A 594 -11.95 -16.23 -4.65
N GLY A 595 -13.15 -15.76 -4.31
CA GLY A 595 -14.20 -15.48 -5.28
C GLY A 595 -13.90 -14.24 -6.12
N PHE A 596 -13.99 -14.34 -7.45
CA PHE A 596 -13.89 -13.18 -8.34
C PHE A 596 -15.24 -12.73 -8.93
N GLY A 597 -15.37 -11.43 -9.19
CA GLY A 597 -16.56 -10.84 -9.82
C GLY A 597 -16.64 -11.09 -11.33
N THR A 598 -17.74 -10.68 -11.96
CA THR A 598 -18.00 -10.89 -13.39
C THR A 598 -17.36 -9.82 -14.29
N VAL A 599 -17.06 -10.21 -15.52
CA VAL A 599 -16.68 -9.30 -16.61
C VAL A 599 -17.95 -8.84 -17.33
N ASN A 600 -18.15 -7.53 -17.39
CA ASN A 600 -19.37 -6.90 -17.87
C ASN A 600 -19.12 -6.03 -19.12
N ASP A 601 -20.18 -5.83 -19.91
CA ASP A 601 -20.24 -4.82 -20.97
C ASP A 601 -20.56 -3.42 -20.40
N GLU A 602 -20.63 -2.41 -21.28
CA GLU A 602 -20.93 -1.02 -20.90
C GLU A 602 -22.32 -0.84 -20.28
N SER A 603 -23.25 -1.79 -20.50
CA SER A 603 -24.59 -1.79 -19.88
C SER A 603 -24.60 -2.41 -18.49
N GLY A 604 -23.45 -2.96 -18.03
CA GLY A 604 -23.32 -3.66 -16.76
C GLY A 604 -23.79 -5.11 -16.79
N LYS A 605 -24.16 -5.65 -17.96
CA LYS A 605 -24.51 -7.07 -18.14
C LYS A 605 -23.27 -7.90 -18.44
N ARG A 606 -23.34 -9.22 -18.29
CA ARG A 606 -22.22 -10.13 -18.60
C ARG A 606 -21.74 -9.91 -20.03
N PHE A 607 -20.42 -9.76 -20.18
CA PHE A 607 -19.79 -9.44 -21.45
C PHE A 607 -20.03 -10.54 -22.49
N LYS A 608 -20.61 -10.15 -23.62
CA LYS A 608 -21.00 -11.00 -24.75
C LYS A 608 -20.65 -10.31 -26.07
N THR A 609 -20.56 -11.07 -27.15
CA THR A 609 -20.41 -10.54 -28.51
C THR A 609 -21.66 -9.75 -28.92
N ARG A 610 -21.58 -9.00 -30.03
CA ARG A 610 -22.73 -8.28 -30.62
C ARG A 610 -23.89 -9.21 -31.00
N SER A 611 -23.61 -10.48 -31.29
CA SER A 611 -24.61 -11.53 -31.55
C SER A 611 -25.22 -12.14 -30.28
N GLY A 612 -24.73 -11.77 -29.09
CA GLY A 612 -25.16 -12.31 -27.80
C GLY A 612 -24.46 -13.62 -27.39
N GLU A 613 -23.48 -14.07 -28.17
CA GLU A 613 -22.66 -15.24 -27.89
C GLU A 613 -21.52 -14.91 -26.90
N VAL A 614 -20.91 -15.95 -26.35
CA VAL A 614 -19.79 -15.81 -25.43
C VAL A 614 -18.52 -15.48 -26.22
N VAL A 615 -17.78 -14.46 -25.79
CA VAL A 615 -16.52 -14.04 -26.45
C VAL A 615 -15.43 -15.07 -26.16
N ARG A 616 -14.82 -15.62 -27.22
CA ARG A 616 -13.69 -16.55 -27.14
C ARG A 616 -12.41 -15.80 -26.76
N LEU A 617 -11.62 -16.36 -25.86
CA LEU A 617 -10.39 -15.68 -25.39
C LEU A 617 -9.34 -15.47 -26.47
N VAL A 618 -9.23 -16.41 -27.41
CA VAL A 618 -8.29 -16.31 -28.54
C VAL A 618 -8.57 -15.05 -29.36
N GLU A 619 -9.83 -14.82 -29.72
CA GLU A 619 -10.28 -13.65 -30.50
C GLU A 619 -10.07 -12.34 -29.75
N LEU A 620 -10.31 -12.34 -28.43
CA LEU A 620 -10.07 -11.18 -27.57
C LEU A 620 -8.58 -10.78 -27.56
N LEU A 621 -7.68 -11.76 -27.47
CA LEU A 621 -6.24 -11.53 -27.50
C LEU A 621 -5.76 -11.08 -28.89
N ASP A 622 -6.29 -11.66 -29.96
CA ASP A 622 -5.97 -11.26 -31.33
C ASP A 622 -6.38 -9.80 -31.60
N GLU A 623 -7.56 -9.39 -31.14
CA GLU A 623 -8.04 -8.01 -31.24
C GLU A 623 -7.16 -7.03 -30.44
N ALA A 624 -6.74 -7.40 -29.22
CA ALA A 624 -5.84 -6.58 -28.41
C ALA A 624 -4.50 -6.36 -29.13
N LYS A 625 -3.91 -7.42 -29.69
CA LYS A 625 -2.66 -7.35 -30.48
C LYS A 625 -2.84 -6.49 -31.72
N ALA A 626 -3.92 -6.68 -32.48
CA ALA A 626 -4.18 -5.95 -33.72
C ALA A 626 -4.29 -4.43 -33.48
N ARG A 627 -5.08 -4.01 -32.48
CA ARG A 627 -5.21 -2.59 -32.12
C ARG A 627 -3.88 -1.99 -31.68
N MET A 628 -3.11 -2.75 -30.90
CA MET A 628 -1.82 -2.28 -30.41
C MET A 628 -0.80 -2.13 -31.54
N LYS A 629 -0.82 -3.06 -32.51
CA LYS A 629 0.00 -2.99 -33.72
C LYS A 629 -0.29 -1.71 -34.50
N THR A 630 -1.55 -1.38 -34.75
CA THR A 630 -1.95 -0.13 -35.43
C THR A 630 -1.38 1.09 -34.71
N GLN A 631 -1.59 1.19 -33.40
CA GLN A 631 -1.07 2.33 -32.61
C GLN A 631 0.47 2.43 -32.64
N LEU A 632 1.20 1.31 -32.62
CA LEU A 632 2.66 1.34 -32.71
C LEU A 632 3.15 1.85 -34.07
N VAL A 633 2.50 1.42 -35.17
CA VAL A 633 2.81 1.90 -36.52
C VAL A 633 2.60 3.41 -36.62
N GLU A 634 1.45 3.92 -36.15
CA GLU A 634 1.16 5.36 -36.13
C GLU A 634 2.22 6.16 -35.34
N ARG A 635 2.74 5.61 -34.24
CA ARG A 635 3.80 6.25 -33.43
C ARG A 635 5.16 6.25 -34.13
N ILE A 636 5.46 5.20 -34.90
CA ILE A 636 6.67 5.14 -35.73
C ILE A 636 6.59 6.21 -36.83
N GLU A 637 5.45 6.28 -37.53
CA GLU A 637 5.20 7.28 -38.58
C GLU A 637 5.26 8.72 -38.04
N ALA A 638 4.79 8.94 -36.81
CA ALA A 638 4.88 10.22 -36.12
C ALA A 638 6.26 10.54 -35.52
N GLY A 639 7.26 9.66 -35.65
CA GLY A 639 8.61 9.85 -35.10
C GLY A 639 8.67 9.84 -33.57
N GLN A 640 7.66 9.28 -32.90
CA GLN A 640 7.56 9.25 -31.44
C GLN A 640 8.31 8.08 -30.80
N THR A 641 8.68 7.08 -31.60
CA THR A 641 9.43 5.91 -31.19
C THR A 641 10.51 5.57 -32.22
N SER A 642 11.51 4.81 -31.77
CA SER A 642 12.60 4.27 -32.58
C SER A 642 12.54 2.73 -32.67
N LEU A 643 11.37 2.15 -32.35
CA LEU A 643 11.14 0.72 -32.44
C LEU A 643 11.33 0.24 -33.90
N PRO A 644 12.20 -0.74 -34.16
CA PRO A 644 12.37 -1.31 -35.50
C PRO A 644 11.11 -1.97 -36.04
N MET A 645 10.85 -1.83 -37.34
CA MET A 645 9.58 -2.25 -37.95
C MET A 645 9.36 -3.77 -37.93
N ASP A 646 10.44 -4.54 -37.95
CA ASP A 646 10.45 -6.01 -37.79
C ASP A 646 10.12 -6.47 -36.36
N GLN A 647 10.27 -5.60 -35.35
CA GLN A 647 9.95 -5.89 -33.95
C GLN A 647 8.52 -5.49 -33.56
N VAL A 648 7.80 -4.75 -34.41
CA VAL A 648 6.46 -4.22 -34.11
C VAL A 648 5.46 -5.31 -33.75
N ASP A 649 5.48 -6.44 -34.45
CA ASP A 649 4.51 -7.52 -34.21
C ASP A 649 4.70 -8.16 -32.82
N ALA A 650 5.94 -8.39 -32.42
CA ALA A 650 6.29 -8.91 -31.10
C ALA A 650 6.00 -7.89 -29.99
N ALA A 651 6.26 -6.59 -30.24
CA ALA A 651 5.93 -5.53 -29.29
C ALA A 651 4.42 -5.39 -29.09
N ALA A 652 3.64 -5.42 -30.17
CA ALA A 652 2.18 -5.37 -30.14
C ALA A 652 1.57 -6.54 -29.36
N GLU A 653 2.16 -7.73 -29.51
CA GLU A 653 1.77 -8.91 -28.77
C GLU A 653 1.98 -8.74 -27.25
N LYS A 654 3.19 -8.36 -26.83
CA LYS A 654 3.51 -8.16 -25.41
C LYS A 654 2.65 -7.06 -24.78
N LEU A 655 2.48 -5.93 -25.47
CA LEU A 655 1.67 -4.81 -25.00
C LEU A 655 0.18 -5.16 -24.93
N GLY A 656 -0.36 -5.78 -25.98
CA GLY A 656 -1.77 -6.17 -26.04
C GLY A 656 -2.12 -7.20 -24.95
N TYR A 657 -1.31 -8.24 -24.79
CA TYR A 657 -1.55 -9.28 -23.79
C TYR A 657 -1.31 -8.75 -22.37
N GLY A 658 -0.29 -7.92 -22.17
CA GLY A 658 -0.03 -7.22 -20.92
C GLY A 658 -1.18 -6.30 -20.52
N ALA A 659 -1.76 -5.58 -21.48
CA ALA A 659 -2.91 -4.71 -21.25
C ALA A 659 -4.14 -5.51 -20.78
N VAL A 660 -4.45 -6.64 -21.42
CA VAL A 660 -5.55 -7.53 -21.01
C VAL A 660 -5.33 -8.03 -19.58
N LYS A 661 -4.11 -8.50 -19.25
CA LYS A 661 -3.76 -8.99 -17.91
C LYS A 661 -3.91 -7.93 -16.83
N TYR A 662 -3.25 -6.79 -17.04
CA TYR A 662 -3.22 -5.70 -16.08
C TYR A 662 -4.61 -5.11 -15.85
N PHE A 663 -5.42 -5.00 -16.90
CA PHE A 663 -6.74 -4.38 -16.79
C PHE A 663 -7.69 -5.18 -15.90
N ASP A 664 -7.57 -6.51 -15.88
CA ASP A 664 -8.23 -7.36 -14.89
C ASP A 664 -7.57 -7.23 -13.51
N LEU A 665 -6.24 -7.44 -13.44
CA LEU A 665 -5.49 -7.48 -12.17
C LEU A 665 -5.57 -6.19 -11.36
N ARG A 666 -5.71 -5.01 -11.99
CA ARG A 666 -5.81 -3.74 -11.27
C ARG A 666 -7.14 -3.59 -10.51
N GLN A 667 -8.15 -4.39 -10.87
CA GLN A 667 -9.42 -4.45 -10.14
C GLN A 667 -9.28 -5.38 -8.94
N SER A 668 -9.96 -5.08 -7.84
CA SER A 668 -10.08 -6.06 -6.77
C SER A 668 -10.69 -7.36 -7.33
N PRO A 669 -10.15 -8.55 -6.96
CA PRO A 669 -10.68 -9.83 -7.42
C PRO A 669 -12.20 -9.93 -7.26
N THR A 670 -12.72 -9.52 -6.09
CA THR A 670 -14.15 -9.63 -5.74
C THR A 670 -15.06 -8.68 -6.53
N SER A 671 -14.52 -7.65 -7.17
CA SER A 671 -15.32 -6.65 -7.88
C SER A 671 -15.65 -7.12 -9.30
N ASN A 672 -16.85 -6.74 -9.77
CA ASN A 672 -17.17 -6.77 -11.20
C ASN A 672 -16.43 -5.63 -11.92
N TYR A 673 -16.13 -5.79 -13.21
CA TYR A 673 -15.59 -4.69 -14.01
C TYR A 673 -16.14 -4.65 -15.43
N ILE A 674 -16.12 -3.44 -16.01
CA ILE A 674 -16.55 -3.19 -17.40
C ILE A 674 -15.36 -3.36 -18.32
N PHE A 675 -15.44 -4.31 -19.25
CA PHE A 675 -14.42 -4.54 -20.26
C PHE A 675 -14.42 -3.43 -21.30
N SER A 676 -13.25 -2.91 -21.67
CA SER A 676 -13.10 -1.90 -22.72
C SER A 676 -11.68 -1.91 -23.30
N PHE A 677 -11.58 -2.18 -24.61
CA PHE A 677 -10.31 -2.13 -25.33
C PHE A 677 -9.68 -0.74 -25.29
N ASP A 678 -10.50 0.30 -25.49
CA ASP A 678 -10.02 1.69 -25.55
C ASP A 678 -9.42 2.13 -24.20
N ARG A 679 -10.03 1.69 -23.09
CA ARG A 679 -9.50 1.97 -21.75
C ARG A 679 -8.25 1.17 -21.44
N MET A 680 -8.20 -0.13 -21.76
CA MET A 680 -7.04 -0.97 -21.39
C MET A 680 -5.80 -0.69 -22.24
N LEU A 681 -5.99 -0.32 -23.51
CA LEU A 681 -4.91 0.00 -24.45
C LEU A 681 -4.53 1.49 -24.43
N SER A 682 -5.15 2.29 -23.56
CA SER A 682 -4.84 3.71 -23.46
C SER A 682 -3.40 3.93 -23.00
N THR A 683 -2.73 4.91 -23.60
CA THR A 683 -1.39 5.37 -23.21
C THR A 683 -1.42 6.26 -21.96
N ASN A 684 -2.61 6.57 -21.44
CA ASN A 684 -2.83 7.44 -20.28
C ASN A 684 -3.58 6.70 -19.17
N GLY A 685 -3.31 7.10 -17.93
CA GLY A 685 -3.98 6.57 -16.74
C GLY A 685 -3.38 5.24 -16.26
N ASP A 686 -4.12 4.56 -15.40
CA ASP A 686 -3.71 3.29 -14.78
C ASP A 686 -3.89 2.10 -15.74
N THR A 687 -2.97 1.97 -16.70
CA THR A 687 -2.95 0.94 -17.75
C THR A 687 -1.57 0.30 -17.89
N ALA A 688 -1.49 -0.95 -18.37
CA ALA A 688 -0.19 -1.60 -18.62
C ALA A 688 0.66 -0.80 -19.62
N VAL A 689 0.02 -0.24 -20.64
CA VAL A 689 0.68 0.53 -21.71
C VAL A 689 1.36 1.77 -21.13
N TYR A 690 0.66 2.53 -20.26
CA TYR A 690 1.25 3.67 -19.56
C TYR A 690 2.45 3.26 -18.70
N LEU A 691 2.31 2.19 -17.92
CA LEU A 691 3.39 1.69 -17.04
C LEU A 691 4.61 1.22 -17.85
N MET A 692 4.39 0.54 -18.96
CA MET A 692 5.47 0.07 -19.84
C MET A 692 6.17 1.24 -20.52
N PHE A 693 5.46 2.33 -20.87
CA PHE A 693 6.10 3.56 -21.34
C PHE A 693 6.95 4.23 -20.28
N ALA A 694 6.49 4.28 -19.02
CA ALA A 694 7.29 4.80 -17.92
C ALA A 694 8.58 3.98 -17.73
N TYR A 695 8.47 2.65 -17.80
CA TYR A 695 9.60 1.73 -17.77
C TYR A 695 10.57 1.96 -18.95
N ALA A 696 10.07 1.97 -20.20
CA ALA A 696 10.87 2.19 -21.40
C ALA A 696 11.57 3.56 -21.40
N ARG A 697 10.93 4.59 -20.83
CA ARG A 697 11.52 5.93 -20.67
C ARG A 697 12.75 5.91 -19.76
N LEU A 698 12.68 5.20 -18.62
CA LEU A 698 13.84 5.05 -17.73
C LEU A 698 14.96 4.24 -18.40
N SER A 699 14.63 3.13 -19.05
CA SER A 699 15.59 2.33 -19.83
C SER A 699 16.26 3.17 -20.94
N SER A 700 15.51 4.08 -21.57
CA SER A 700 16.02 5.02 -22.57
C SER A 700 16.96 6.08 -21.97
N ILE A 701 16.66 6.62 -20.78
CA ILE A 701 17.55 7.56 -20.07
C ILE A 701 18.90 6.89 -19.75
N ILE A 702 18.85 5.67 -19.21
CA ILE A 702 20.06 4.88 -18.89
C ILE A 702 20.87 4.65 -20.16
N ARG A 703 20.24 4.16 -21.24
CA ARG A 703 20.90 3.91 -22.53
C ARG A 703 21.54 5.17 -23.12
N LYS A 704 20.82 6.30 -23.12
CA LYS A 704 21.31 7.58 -23.67
C LYS A 704 22.42 8.22 -22.84
N SER A 705 22.61 7.81 -21.59
CA SER A 705 23.71 8.32 -20.75
C SER A 705 25.08 7.88 -21.25
N GLY A 706 25.16 6.75 -21.98
CA GLY A 706 26.44 6.14 -22.38
C GLY A 706 27.27 5.59 -21.21
N VAL A 707 26.73 5.58 -19.99
CA VAL A 707 27.41 5.11 -18.78
C VAL A 707 27.33 3.58 -18.71
N ASP A 708 28.45 2.95 -18.39
CA ASP A 708 28.46 1.53 -18.00
C ASP A 708 27.87 1.39 -16.59
N MET A 709 26.62 0.93 -16.54
CA MET A 709 25.91 0.74 -15.27
C MET A 709 26.55 -0.32 -14.37
N ALA A 710 27.20 -1.34 -14.93
CA ALA A 710 27.87 -2.36 -14.12
C ALA A 710 29.09 -1.78 -13.40
N ALA A 711 29.88 -0.97 -14.12
CA ALA A 711 30.99 -0.23 -13.52
C ALA A 711 30.51 0.76 -12.45
N LEU A 712 29.39 1.47 -12.70
CA LEU A 712 28.83 2.42 -11.74
C LEU A 712 28.30 1.74 -10.47
N VAL A 713 27.64 0.58 -10.60
CA VAL A 713 27.21 -0.23 -9.46
C VAL A 713 28.42 -0.76 -8.68
N ALA A 714 29.48 -1.21 -9.36
CA ALA A 714 30.72 -1.64 -8.71
C ALA A 714 31.41 -0.49 -7.95
N GLN A 715 31.38 0.72 -8.51
CA GLN A 715 31.86 1.92 -7.82
C GLN A 715 31.04 2.19 -6.55
N GLN A 716 29.70 2.18 -6.64
CA GLN A 716 28.84 2.30 -5.46
C GLN A 716 29.13 1.22 -4.42
N GLN A 717 29.36 -0.02 -4.84
CA GLN A 717 29.67 -1.12 -3.93
C GLN A 717 30.99 -0.90 -3.17
N LYS A 718 32.00 -0.33 -3.84
CA LYS A 718 33.33 -0.10 -3.26
C LYS A 718 33.40 1.15 -2.39
N GLU A 719 32.78 2.25 -2.83
CA GLU A 719 32.91 3.57 -2.20
C GLU A 719 31.74 3.92 -1.28
N GLY A 720 30.56 3.31 -1.50
CA GLY A 720 29.36 3.48 -0.68
C GLY A 720 28.71 4.86 -0.73
N ASN A 721 29.18 5.77 -1.60
CA ASN A 721 28.87 7.19 -1.52
C ASN A 721 28.41 7.83 -2.85
N VAL A 722 28.07 7.02 -3.86
CA VAL A 722 27.60 7.49 -5.18
C VAL A 722 26.08 7.69 -5.17
N LEU A 723 25.33 6.70 -4.71
CA LEU A 723 23.88 6.77 -4.56
C LEU A 723 23.54 7.60 -3.33
N LYS A 724 23.06 8.82 -3.57
CA LYS A 724 22.66 9.80 -2.56
C LYS A 724 21.37 10.50 -3.01
N PRO A 725 20.19 9.94 -2.71
CA PRO A 725 18.92 10.61 -2.93
C PRO A 725 18.81 11.79 -1.95
N GLU A 726 18.82 13.02 -2.45
CA GLU A 726 18.77 14.23 -1.61
C GLU A 726 17.52 15.05 -1.88
N HIS A 727 17.12 15.17 -3.15
CA HIS A 727 15.93 15.93 -3.50
C HIS A 727 14.68 15.20 -2.97
N PRO A 728 13.65 15.90 -2.45
CA PRO A 728 12.47 15.26 -1.87
C PRO A 728 11.77 14.23 -2.78
N THR A 729 11.79 14.45 -4.09
CA THR A 729 11.22 13.52 -5.09
C THR A 729 12.09 12.27 -5.30
N GLU A 730 13.43 12.40 -5.18
CA GLU A 730 14.37 11.27 -5.22
C GLU A 730 14.16 10.39 -3.98
N VAL A 731 14.09 11.01 -2.80
CA VAL A 731 13.84 10.31 -1.53
C VAL A 731 12.47 9.62 -1.56
N ALA A 732 11.42 10.31 -2.00
CA ALA A 732 10.08 9.72 -2.08
C ALA A 732 10.02 8.51 -3.03
N LEU A 733 10.75 8.53 -4.16
CA LEU A 733 10.88 7.40 -5.07
C LEU A 733 11.68 6.28 -4.41
N ALA A 734 12.86 6.59 -3.86
CA ALA A 734 13.72 5.65 -3.14
C ALA A 734 12.94 4.83 -2.09
N ILE A 735 12.20 5.50 -1.21
CA ILE A 735 11.40 4.85 -0.17
C ILE A 735 10.32 3.94 -0.78
N GLU A 736 9.63 4.37 -1.85
CA GLU A 736 8.61 3.53 -2.49
C GLU A 736 9.20 2.22 -3.01
N LEU A 737 10.38 2.27 -3.64
CA LEU A 737 11.05 1.09 -4.19
C LEU A 737 11.36 0.05 -3.10
N LEU A 738 11.65 0.50 -1.88
CA LEU A 738 11.98 -0.38 -0.76
C LEU A 738 10.75 -1.07 -0.16
N GLN A 739 9.55 -0.59 -0.47
CA GLN A 739 8.29 -1.07 0.12
C GLN A 739 7.61 -2.20 -0.65
N LEU A 740 8.24 -2.75 -1.70
CA LEU A 740 7.69 -3.90 -2.45
C LEU A 740 7.39 -5.09 -1.52
N GLN A 741 8.28 -5.39 -0.58
CA GLN A 741 8.12 -6.53 0.33
C GLN A 741 6.92 -6.34 1.26
N ASP A 742 6.67 -5.10 1.70
CA ASP A 742 5.48 -4.74 2.47
C ASP A 742 4.19 -4.98 1.65
N VAL A 743 4.19 -4.64 0.35
CA VAL A 743 3.05 -4.92 -0.54
C VAL A 743 2.78 -6.42 -0.63
N ILE A 744 3.83 -7.22 -0.83
CA ILE A 744 3.73 -8.68 -0.93
C ILE A 744 3.20 -9.28 0.38
N ALA A 745 3.63 -8.78 1.54
CA ALA A 745 3.11 -9.22 2.83
C ALA A 745 1.60 -8.96 2.96
N PHE A 746 1.11 -7.80 2.51
CA PHE A 746 -0.33 -7.53 2.46
C PHE A 746 -1.07 -8.48 1.51
N ILE A 747 -0.52 -8.75 0.32
CA ILE A 747 -1.11 -9.70 -0.63
C ILE A 747 -1.20 -11.10 -0.01
N ASN A 748 -0.19 -11.56 0.72
CA ASN A 748 -0.24 -12.87 1.37
C ASN A 748 -1.31 -12.97 2.47
N LYS A 749 -1.58 -11.84 3.14
CA LYS A 749 -2.61 -11.75 4.16
C LYS A 749 -4.00 -11.85 3.55
N ASP A 750 -4.33 -11.00 2.59
CA ASP A 750 -5.70 -10.82 2.09
C ASP A 750 -5.97 -11.36 0.68
N LEU A 751 -4.95 -11.88 0.00
CA LEU A 751 -5.01 -12.44 -1.36
C LEU A 751 -5.47 -11.46 -2.46
N ASN A 752 -5.36 -10.15 -2.21
CA ASN A 752 -5.70 -9.12 -3.19
C ASN A 752 -4.52 -8.78 -4.10
N SER A 753 -4.42 -9.48 -5.23
CA SER A 753 -3.35 -9.27 -6.24
C SER A 753 -3.30 -7.85 -6.82
N ASN A 754 -4.42 -7.12 -6.81
CA ASN A 754 -4.51 -5.75 -7.32
C ASN A 754 -3.65 -4.74 -6.57
N ARG A 755 -3.23 -5.06 -5.34
CA ARG A 755 -2.29 -4.24 -4.56
C ARG A 755 -0.96 -4.04 -5.30
N LEU A 756 -0.51 -5.06 -6.05
CA LEU A 756 0.72 -4.98 -6.82
C LEU A 756 0.58 -4.01 -8.01
N CYS A 757 -0.59 -4.00 -8.67
CA CYS A 757 -0.91 -3.02 -9.71
C CYS A 757 -0.91 -1.59 -9.15
N SER A 758 -1.62 -1.35 -8.04
CA SER A 758 -1.65 -0.03 -7.40
C SER A 758 -0.26 0.45 -6.97
N TYR A 759 0.59 -0.46 -6.49
CA TYR A 759 1.99 -0.17 -6.18
C TYR A 759 2.80 0.21 -7.42
N LEU A 760 2.71 -0.57 -8.50
CA LEU A 760 3.42 -0.29 -9.74
C LEU A 760 2.98 1.04 -10.39
N TYR A 761 1.69 1.37 -10.28
CA TYR A 761 1.17 2.68 -10.68
C TYR A 761 1.72 3.82 -9.82
N THR A 762 1.77 3.63 -8.50
CA THR A 762 2.37 4.60 -7.56
C THR A 762 3.85 4.85 -7.87
N ILE A 763 4.62 3.81 -8.20
CA ILE A 763 6.02 3.97 -8.67
C ILE A 763 6.04 4.87 -9.91
N SER A 764 5.18 4.62 -10.90
CA SER A 764 5.16 5.39 -12.14
C SER A 764 4.81 6.87 -11.92
N GLU A 765 3.88 7.18 -11.02
CA GLU A 765 3.58 8.56 -10.60
C GLU A 765 4.79 9.24 -9.96
N LYS A 766 5.52 8.52 -9.08
CA LYS A 766 6.74 9.03 -8.44
C LYS A 766 7.88 9.21 -9.44
N VAL A 767 8.02 8.31 -10.41
CA VAL A 767 8.97 8.44 -11.53
C VAL A 767 8.69 9.70 -12.35
N GLN A 768 7.43 9.96 -12.68
CA GLN A 768 7.06 11.17 -13.42
C GLN A 768 7.42 12.42 -12.61
N THR A 769 7.10 12.45 -11.32
CA THR A 769 7.43 13.57 -10.43
C THR A 769 8.95 13.78 -10.31
N PHE A 770 9.71 12.69 -10.15
CA PHE A 770 11.17 12.71 -10.14
C PHE A 770 11.75 13.22 -11.46
N ALA A 771 11.35 12.66 -12.60
CA ALA A 771 11.87 13.02 -13.92
C ALA A 771 11.54 14.46 -14.33
N THR A 772 10.46 15.05 -13.79
CA THR A 772 10.12 16.46 -13.99
C THR A 772 10.94 17.39 -13.09
N ALA A 773 11.15 17.02 -11.82
CA ALA A 773 11.84 17.89 -10.86
C ALA A 773 13.38 17.78 -10.94
N CYS A 774 13.91 16.62 -11.33
CA CYS A 774 15.32 16.29 -11.25
C CYS A 774 15.85 15.91 -12.64
N ARG A 775 16.70 16.77 -13.20
CA ARG A 775 17.39 16.46 -14.46
C ARG A 775 18.41 15.34 -14.22
N VAL A 776 18.30 14.23 -14.97
CA VAL A 776 19.26 13.11 -14.86
C VAL A 776 20.53 13.40 -15.67
N LEU A 777 20.40 13.48 -17.00
CA LEU A 777 21.53 13.62 -17.92
C LEU A 777 22.14 15.02 -17.88
N GLY A 778 23.46 15.09 -17.73
CA GLY A 778 24.25 16.32 -17.66
C GLY A 778 24.08 17.10 -16.35
N SER A 779 23.56 16.46 -15.29
CA SER A 779 23.52 17.04 -13.93
C SER A 779 24.74 16.63 -13.11
N GLU A 780 25.06 17.39 -12.07
CA GLU A 780 26.14 17.03 -11.13
C GLU A 780 25.85 15.71 -10.42
N GLU A 781 24.57 15.41 -10.15
CA GLU A 781 24.10 14.18 -9.51
C GLU A 781 23.80 13.05 -10.51
N GLN A 782 24.24 13.15 -11.76
CA GLN A 782 23.91 12.20 -12.84
C GLN A 782 24.13 10.74 -12.39
N SER A 783 25.27 10.43 -11.77
CA SER A 783 25.60 9.08 -11.31
C SER A 783 24.61 8.55 -10.27
N SER A 784 24.29 9.35 -9.25
CA SER A 784 23.28 9.01 -8.22
C SER A 784 21.91 8.75 -8.86
N ARG A 785 21.48 9.66 -9.75
CA ARG A 785 20.17 9.59 -10.41
C ARG A 785 20.06 8.42 -11.40
N LEU A 786 21.15 8.05 -12.06
CA LEU A 786 21.20 6.86 -12.92
C LEU A 786 21.07 5.57 -12.11
N LEU A 787 21.73 5.48 -10.94
CA LEU A 787 21.54 4.36 -10.02
C LEU A 787 20.10 4.28 -9.52
N LEU A 788 19.45 5.41 -9.20
CA LEU A 788 18.03 5.42 -8.84
C LEU A 788 17.13 4.97 -9.99
N CYS A 789 17.43 5.37 -11.24
CA CYS A 789 16.72 4.88 -12.42
C CYS A 789 16.88 3.35 -12.58
N ASP A 790 18.09 2.82 -12.41
CA ASP A 790 18.37 1.38 -12.53
C ASP A 790 17.66 0.56 -11.43
N ALA A 791 17.69 1.03 -10.18
CA ALA A 791 16.93 0.43 -9.09
C ALA A 791 15.42 0.42 -9.40
N THR A 792 14.90 1.53 -9.95
CA THR A 792 13.50 1.63 -10.35
C THR A 792 13.13 0.63 -11.44
N VAL A 793 13.94 0.53 -12.49
CA VAL A 793 13.76 -0.43 -13.60
C VAL A 793 13.78 -1.87 -13.07
N LYS A 794 14.71 -2.22 -12.17
CA LYS A 794 14.78 -3.54 -11.54
C LYS A 794 13.52 -3.89 -10.74
N VAL A 795 13.01 -2.95 -9.94
CA VAL A 795 11.76 -3.14 -9.16
C VAL A 795 10.54 -3.23 -10.05
N MET A 796 10.39 -2.33 -11.03
CA MET A 796 9.28 -2.38 -11.98
C MET A 796 9.28 -3.68 -12.80
N LYS A 797 10.45 -4.12 -13.28
CA LYS A 797 10.61 -5.40 -14.00
C LYS A 797 10.18 -6.58 -13.14
N THR A 798 10.54 -6.57 -11.85
CA THR A 798 10.09 -7.60 -10.90
C THR A 798 8.58 -7.58 -10.75
N CYS A 799 7.97 -6.40 -10.54
CA CYS A 799 6.51 -6.26 -10.44
C CYS A 799 5.80 -6.77 -11.69
N PHE A 800 6.28 -6.39 -12.88
CA PHE A 800 5.73 -6.89 -14.14
C PHE A 800 5.86 -8.40 -14.28
N SER A 801 7.02 -8.97 -13.94
CA SER A 801 7.24 -10.41 -13.95
C SER A 801 6.28 -11.15 -13.02
N LEU A 802 6.02 -10.61 -11.82
CA LEU A 802 5.05 -11.14 -10.86
C LEU A 802 3.60 -11.07 -11.39
N LEU A 803 3.26 -10.01 -12.13
CA LEU A 803 1.97 -9.88 -12.84
C LEU A 803 1.91 -10.73 -14.13
N GLY A 804 2.97 -11.47 -14.44
CA GLY A 804 3.07 -12.29 -15.65
C GLY A 804 3.13 -11.47 -16.94
N ILE A 805 3.60 -10.23 -16.91
CA ILE A 805 3.77 -9.38 -18.10
C ILE A 805 5.26 -9.14 -18.34
N ASP A 806 5.65 -9.14 -19.62
CA ASP A 806 7.03 -8.88 -20.04
C ASP A 806 7.15 -7.43 -20.55
N PRO A 807 7.83 -6.53 -19.82
CA PRO A 807 7.96 -5.14 -20.23
C PRO A 807 8.98 -4.98 -21.35
N LEU A 808 8.82 -3.95 -22.17
CA LEU A 808 9.73 -3.63 -23.26
C LEU A 808 10.66 -2.47 -22.85
N ASP A 809 11.97 -2.61 -23.08
CA ASP A 809 12.96 -1.57 -22.80
C ASP A 809 12.93 -0.41 -23.82
N GLN A 810 12.18 -0.57 -24.92
CA GLN A 810 12.00 0.40 -25.99
C GLN A 810 10.61 0.24 -26.61
N ILE A 811 9.79 1.31 -26.59
CA ILE A 811 8.43 1.38 -27.15
C ILE A 811 8.20 2.73 -27.78
#